data_AF-A0A165AR00-F1
#
_entry.id   AF-A0A165AR00-F1
#
_cell.length_a   1.000
_cell.length_b   1.000
_cell.length_c   1.000
_cell.angle_alpha   90.00
_cell.angle_beta   90.00
_cell.angle_gamma   90.00
#
_symmetry.space_group_name_H-M   'P 1'
#
loop_
_entity.id
_entity.type
_entity.pdbx_description
1 polymer ?
#
loop_
_entity_poly.entity_id
_entity_poly.type
_entity_poly.pdbx_seq_one_letter_code
_entity_poly.pdbx_strand_id
1 'polypeptide(L)'
;ALHRLWYHLVGCPAPDSQINKWKCPVVCWLALSSVKADGRFMDAAEYTPLLARWEYLMRQTQLYHATIVYQTQPQPRIKEFDEILAEFCKKNLIEGVPSPYNTVREHQHFASALVKRTAAPPRITWSPDMAKITCDGHTLEMACLRSGLNAIATFIEDHFQSLLLGNTIKPHVPEDMVEDMADKRVGLSWVEKPNLLDRPYPLLEILQHHPDYKICYIDAQENFHWNRAGMIAARQEFSCINEALSILCFMLPAPPPRGTEFTDTRLRNAQIQRNIYKDHGTWIVHIHVKTSSLTQSLSWIPTLCPKRLSTLLDFYCLVIRPIEVLIAHEMEGEAGVLLHHEFLFCQDGHHIDSRHFSRSLERFSERYMKEAFTIHTWRHMAIAIQREFLGDLDLSGDHMGDLLSNHGTAQARKTYAREHGDLPFLTSDAMWDSRLICEQWHDILGWGKNIPPLPKRLYRSAASASIIHNPASPSSSSQLNAVNLENLVNAAVKVAIGDLKFDIQNMLIDAIAHHSASNLVKEASSSNHALIHQASIDQHSSISHLSPVLQSPPHHQAHFSVIDEVEALYAGTVDAQPSPRVDWYTSYNAFKDALGSRLQLSTVDDQQTSKCLRVALKDNNAQFKSTEQLKLLHYVLQAECHIVAVLPTGGGKSLAWEVPSMLKEKKTITVILIPFLPLIHDMLRRAQQKGISACKWNPMIPPSNDVRCLFASYECVGSKQFIWYVLNSMHHLHCTNIIF
;
A
#
# COMPACT_ATOMS: atom_id res chain seq x y z
N ALA A 1 12.34 35.66 -2.61
CA ALA A 1 13.78 35.71 -2.94
C ALA A 1 14.38 34.30 -3.09
N LEU A 2 14.45 33.51 -2.01
CA LEU A 2 15.17 32.23 -1.90
C LEU A 2 15.13 31.31 -3.14
N HIS A 3 13.95 30.99 -3.68
CA HIS A 3 13.83 30.12 -4.85
C HIS A 3 14.61 30.61 -6.08
N ARG A 4 14.64 31.93 -6.37
CA ARG A 4 15.40 32.45 -7.53
C ARG A 4 16.90 32.21 -7.34
N LEU A 5 17.43 32.50 -6.15
CA LEU A 5 18.83 32.27 -5.81
C LEU A 5 19.19 30.77 -5.94
N TRP A 6 18.38 29.90 -5.34
CA TRP A 6 18.56 28.45 -5.41
C TRP A 6 18.49 27.91 -6.84
N TYR A 7 17.49 28.35 -7.63
CA TYR A 7 17.36 27.97 -9.04
C TYR A 7 18.56 28.41 -9.88
N HIS A 8 19.12 29.60 -9.66
CA HIS A 8 20.33 30.03 -10.36
C HIS A 8 21.60 29.24 -9.97
N LEU A 9 21.62 28.59 -8.79
CA LEU A 9 22.74 27.73 -8.37
C LEU A 9 22.67 26.31 -8.97
N VAL A 10 21.46 25.76 -9.17
CA VAL A 10 21.28 24.34 -9.57
C VAL A 10 20.66 24.14 -10.97
N GLY A 11 20.02 25.18 -11.51
CA GLY A 11 19.14 25.12 -12.69
C GLY A 11 19.55 26.05 -13.84
N CYS A 12 20.74 26.65 -13.79
CA CYS A 12 21.34 27.31 -14.94
C CYS A 12 22.86 27.34 -14.77
N PRO A 13 23.68 26.89 -15.74
CA PRO A 13 25.04 27.38 -15.82
C PRO A 13 24.99 28.89 -16.11
N ALA A 14 25.91 29.66 -15.53
CA ALA A 14 25.94 31.10 -15.78
C ALA A 14 26.29 31.37 -17.26
N PRO A 15 25.73 32.42 -17.89
CA PRO A 15 26.20 32.89 -19.19
C PRO A 15 27.72 33.05 -19.17
N ASP A 16 28.37 32.65 -20.27
CA ASP A 16 29.82 32.67 -20.47
C ASP A 16 30.66 31.85 -19.47
N SER A 17 30.03 31.10 -18.56
CA SER A 17 30.75 30.14 -17.73
C SER A 17 31.11 28.89 -18.53
N GLN A 18 32.39 28.77 -18.89
CA GLN A 18 33.00 27.45 -19.07
C GLN A 18 32.76 26.65 -17.79
N ILE A 19 31.98 25.57 -17.88
CA ILE A 19 31.65 24.69 -16.75
C ILE A 19 32.86 23.84 -16.40
N ASN A 20 33.84 24.48 -15.78
CA ASN A 20 34.95 23.82 -15.12
C ASN A 20 34.46 23.36 -13.74
N LYS A 21 34.84 22.16 -13.31
CA LYS A 21 34.51 21.61 -11.98
C LYS A 21 34.83 22.55 -10.81
N TRP A 22 35.84 23.41 -10.96
CA TRP A 22 36.24 24.42 -9.97
C TRP A 22 35.39 25.71 -9.98
N LYS A 23 34.47 25.87 -10.93
CA LYS A 23 33.60 27.06 -11.09
C LYS A 23 32.12 26.79 -10.82
N CYS A 24 31.69 25.53 -10.70
CA CYS A 24 30.29 25.20 -10.39
C CYS A 24 30.08 25.20 -8.86
N PRO A 25 29.20 26.06 -8.30
CA PRO A 25 28.99 26.14 -6.85
C PRO A 25 28.53 24.81 -6.24
N VAL A 26 27.71 24.03 -6.96
CA VAL A 26 27.25 22.71 -6.50
C VAL A 26 28.41 21.71 -6.42
N VAL A 27 29.33 21.70 -7.39
CA VAL A 27 30.48 20.77 -7.39
C VAL A 27 31.47 21.15 -6.29
N CYS A 28 31.74 22.45 -6.11
CA CYS A 28 32.55 22.94 -5.00
C CYS A 28 31.91 22.62 -3.63
N TRP A 29 30.59 22.79 -3.49
CA TRP A 29 29.86 22.40 -2.29
C TRP A 29 29.91 20.89 -2.05
N LEU A 30 29.76 20.06 -3.09
CA LEU A 30 29.83 18.60 -3.01
C LEU A 30 31.23 18.08 -2.69
N ALA A 31 32.28 18.83 -3.03
CA ALA A 31 33.65 18.52 -2.61
C ALA A 31 33.88 18.90 -1.13
N LEU A 32 33.41 20.06 -0.69
CA LEU A 32 33.60 20.51 0.70
C LEU A 32 32.71 19.74 1.70
N SER A 33 31.45 19.47 1.34
CA SER A 33 30.52 18.68 2.18
C SER A 33 30.83 17.19 2.24
N SER A 34 31.69 16.68 1.34
CA SER A 34 32.22 15.34 1.44
C SER A 34 33.47 15.25 2.33
N VAL A 35 33.94 16.36 2.91
CA VAL A 35 34.98 16.35 3.95
C VAL A 35 34.35 16.09 5.33
N LYS A 36 34.85 15.08 6.03
CA LYS A 36 34.48 14.72 7.40
C LYS A 36 35.18 15.62 8.43
N ALA A 37 34.72 15.57 9.67
CA ALA A 37 35.31 16.34 10.78
C ALA A 37 36.78 15.99 11.09
N ASP A 38 37.27 14.82 10.66
CA ASP A 38 38.69 14.42 10.78
C ASP A 38 39.54 14.82 9.55
N GLY A 39 38.98 15.61 8.63
CA GLY A 39 39.65 16.08 7.41
C GLY A 39 39.72 15.05 6.28
N ARG A 40 39.21 13.82 6.47
CA ARG A 40 39.14 12.82 5.39
C ARG A 40 37.93 13.04 4.49
N PHE A 41 37.98 12.54 3.27
CA PHE A 41 36.80 12.48 2.41
C PHE A 41 35.87 11.32 2.78
N MET A 42 34.58 11.46 2.47
CA MET A 42 33.60 10.37 2.44
C MET A 42 34.03 9.26 1.48
N ASP A 43 33.73 8.01 1.84
CA ASP A 43 33.82 6.90 0.89
C ASP A 43 32.65 6.92 -0.11
N ALA A 44 32.71 6.04 -1.11
CA ALA A 44 31.72 5.99 -2.18
C ALA A 44 30.30 5.54 -1.70
N ALA A 45 30.20 4.78 -0.60
CA ALA A 45 28.94 4.35 0.00
C ALA A 45 28.30 5.44 0.87
N GLU A 46 29.12 6.27 1.53
CA GLU A 46 28.66 7.48 2.24
C GLU A 46 28.26 8.61 1.26
N TYR A 47 28.98 8.74 0.14
CA TYR A 47 28.78 9.82 -0.84
C TYR A 47 27.60 9.58 -1.78
N THR A 48 27.26 8.33 -2.11
CA THR A 48 26.13 8.02 -3.02
C THR A 48 24.75 8.48 -2.49
N PRO A 49 24.40 8.35 -1.19
CA PRO A 49 23.21 8.98 -0.61
C PRO A 49 23.17 10.50 -0.71
N LEU A 50 24.32 11.19 -0.58
CA LEU A 50 24.40 12.64 -0.72
C LEU A 50 24.06 13.07 -2.15
N LEU A 51 24.66 12.41 -3.14
CA LEU A 51 24.39 12.65 -4.56
C LEU A 51 22.92 12.37 -4.92
N ALA A 52 22.34 11.28 -4.41
CA ALA A 52 20.92 10.97 -4.63
C ALA A 52 19.99 12.04 -4.04
N ARG A 53 20.32 12.63 -2.87
CA ARG A 53 19.55 13.77 -2.33
C ARG A 53 19.60 14.98 -3.27
N TRP A 54 20.77 15.30 -3.82
CA TRP A 54 20.91 16.38 -4.80
C TRP A 54 20.16 16.10 -6.11
N GLU A 55 20.18 14.86 -6.61
CA GLU A 55 19.42 14.42 -7.79
C GLU A 55 17.91 14.71 -7.63
N TYR A 56 17.32 14.38 -6.48
CA TYR A 56 15.90 14.65 -6.19
C TYR A 56 15.61 16.13 -5.93
N LEU A 57 16.47 16.84 -5.18
CA LEU A 57 16.32 18.29 -4.96
C LEU A 57 16.36 19.07 -6.28
N MET A 58 17.24 18.70 -7.21
CA MET A 58 17.30 19.30 -8.54
C MET A 58 16.02 19.04 -9.34
N ARG A 59 15.51 17.80 -9.36
CA ARG A 59 14.22 17.46 -10.00
C ARG A 59 13.06 18.29 -9.44
N GLN A 60 12.92 18.35 -8.11
CA GLN A 60 11.90 19.16 -7.44
C GLN A 60 12.05 20.67 -7.76
N THR A 61 13.30 21.15 -7.87
CA THR A 61 13.58 22.55 -8.20
C THR A 61 13.13 22.92 -9.61
N GLN A 62 13.36 22.04 -10.60
CA GLN A 62 12.87 22.28 -11.97
C GLN A 62 11.34 22.21 -12.03
N LEU A 63 10.72 21.24 -11.36
CA LEU A 63 9.26 21.12 -11.30
C LEU A 63 8.62 22.38 -10.71
N TYR A 64 9.08 22.83 -9.54
CA TYR A 64 8.57 24.03 -8.88
C TYR A 64 8.87 25.32 -9.66
N HIS A 65 10.01 25.40 -10.36
CA HIS A 65 10.29 26.53 -11.25
C HIS A 65 9.37 26.53 -12.48
N ALA A 66 9.09 25.36 -13.07
CA ALA A 66 8.10 25.24 -14.14
C ALA A 66 6.70 25.71 -13.68
N THR A 67 6.30 25.36 -12.45
CA THR A 67 5.02 25.82 -11.86
C THR A 67 4.98 27.34 -11.70
N ILE A 68 6.06 27.96 -11.22
CA ILE A 68 6.15 29.43 -11.11
C ILE A 68 6.11 30.08 -12.49
N VAL A 69 6.83 29.53 -13.47
CA VAL A 69 6.85 30.06 -14.85
C VAL A 69 5.46 29.97 -15.47
N TYR A 70 4.79 28.82 -15.36
CA TYR A 70 3.41 28.62 -15.80
C TYR A 70 2.43 29.63 -15.17
N GLN A 71 2.53 29.84 -13.85
CA GLN A 71 1.70 30.81 -13.10
C GLN A 71 2.00 32.29 -13.39
N THR A 72 3.06 32.61 -14.16
CA THR A 72 3.52 34.01 -14.38
C THR A 72 3.68 34.39 -15.86
N GLN A 73 3.10 33.62 -16.78
CA GLN A 73 3.25 33.88 -18.22
C GLN A 73 2.47 35.11 -18.69
N PRO A 74 3.06 35.98 -19.54
CA PRO A 74 2.37 37.09 -20.15
C PRO A 74 1.44 36.59 -21.27
N GLN A 75 0.14 36.90 -21.15
CA GLN A 75 -0.81 36.69 -22.24
C GLN A 75 -0.39 37.50 -23.49
N PRO A 76 -0.67 37.00 -24.71
CA PRO A 76 -1.45 35.80 -25.04
C PRO A 76 -0.62 34.51 -25.20
N ARG A 77 0.70 34.52 -24.94
CA ARG A 77 1.56 33.34 -25.15
C ARG A 77 1.61 32.45 -23.90
N ILE A 78 0.56 31.65 -23.72
CA ILE A 78 0.53 30.56 -22.75
C ILE A 78 1.14 29.30 -23.40
N LYS A 79 2.18 28.74 -22.78
CA LYS A 79 2.66 27.37 -23.03
C LYS A 79 2.02 26.43 -22.02
N GLU A 80 1.75 25.19 -22.43
CA GLU A 80 1.28 24.16 -21.52
C GLU A 80 2.34 23.79 -20.47
N PHE A 81 1.88 23.37 -19.28
CA PHE A 81 2.76 23.02 -18.16
C PHE A 81 3.81 21.96 -18.55
N ASP A 82 3.40 20.94 -19.30
CA ASP A 82 4.28 19.87 -19.77
C ASP A 82 5.32 20.34 -20.79
N GLU A 83 5.03 21.37 -21.60
CA GLU A 83 6.01 21.95 -22.51
C GLU A 83 7.09 22.71 -21.74
N ILE A 84 6.68 23.51 -20.76
CA ILE A 84 7.57 24.26 -19.86
C ILE A 84 8.45 23.30 -19.07
N LEU A 85 7.85 22.26 -18.48
CA LEU A 85 8.55 21.23 -17.73
C LEU A 85 9.50 20.45 -18.64
N ALA A 86 9.08 20.07 -19.85
CA ALA A 86 9.95 19.40 -20.81
C ALA A 86 11.11 20.27 -21.29
N GLU A 87 10.93 21.59 -21.42
CA GLU A 87 12.00 22.54 -21.74
C GLU A 87 13.04 22.62 -20.62
N PHE A 88 12.60 22.79 -19.36
CA PHE A 88 13.51 22.78 -18.21
C PHE A 88 14.18 21.42 -17.99
N CYS A 89 13.45 20.31 -18.13
CA CYS A 89 14.02 18.96 -18.05
C CYS A 89 15.08 18.72 -19.14
N LYS A 90 14.83 19.12 -20.40
CA LYS A 90 15.81 18.99 -21.49
C LYS A 90 17.07 19.82 -21.25
N LYS A 91 16.91 21.05 -20.76
CA LYS A 91 18.02 21.97 -20.51
C LYS A 91 18.86 21.59 -19.28
N ASN A 92 18.22 21.10 -18.23
CA ASN A 92 18.84 21.01 -16.90
C ASN A 92 18.97 19.58 -16.37
N LEU A 93 18.16 18.61 -16.80
CA LEU A 93 18.05 17.26 -16.19
C LEU A 93 18.38 16.09 -17.14
N ILE A 94 19.04 16.35 -18.29
CA ILE A 94 19.51 15.30 -19.21
C ILE A 94 21.00 15.03 -18.98
N GLU A 95 21.37 13.75 -18.90
CA GLU A 95 22.77 13.29 -18.88
C GLU A 95 23.45 13.55 -20.24
N GLY A 96 24.69 14.04 -20.23
CA GLY A 96 25.41 14.53 -21.41
C GLY A 96 25.16 16.01 -21.74
N VAL A 97 24.19 16.68 -21.10
CA VAL A 97 24.02 18.14 -21.22
C VAL A 97 24.91 18.84 -20.17
N PRO A 98 25.65 19.92 -20.51
CA PRO A 98 26.47 20.65 -19.54
C PRO A 98 25.62 21.37 -18.46
N SER A 99 25.29 20.68 -17.37
CA SER A 99 24.52 21.21 -16.24
C SER A 99 25.06 20.69 -14.89
N PRO A 100 24.73 21.35 -13.75
CA PRO A 100 25.08 20.84 -12.42
C PRO A 100 24.52 19.44 -12.13
N TYR A 101 23.35 19.13 -12.70
CA TYR A 101 22.73 17.80 -12.57
C TYR A 101 23.54 16.72 -13.28
N ASN A 102 24.04 17.00 -14.49
CA ASN A 102 24.88 16.03 -15.20
C ASN A 102 26.11 15.65 -14.39
N THR A 103 26.82 16.61 -13.78
CA THR A 103 27.98 16.29 -12.92
C THR A 103 27.59 15.53 -11.64
N VAL A 104 26.42 15.80 -11.05
CA VAL A 104 25.88 14.96 -9.95
C VAL A 104 25.66 13.52 -10.42
N ARG A 105 25.10 13.32 -11.62
CA ARG A 105 24.85 12.00 -12.21
C ARG A 105 26.13 11.26 -12.57
N GLU A 106 27.12 11.93 -13.16
CA GLU A 106 28.46 11.39 -13.43
C GLU A 106 29.14 10.91 -12.14
N HIS A 107 29.15 11.75 -11.09
CA HIS A 107 29.64 11.37 -9.76
C HIS A 107 28.86 10.17 -9.19
N GLN A 108 27.53 10.13 -9.37
CA GLN A 108 26.66 9.10 -8.83
C GLN A 108 26.86 7.75 -9.52
N HIS A 109 27.02 7.74 -10.85
CA HIS A 109 27.37 6.55 -11.63
C HIS A 109 28.74 6.01 -11.21
N PHE A 110 29.76 6.88 -11.13
CA PHE A 110 31.12 6.48 -10.75
C PHE A 110 31.18 5.92 -9.32
N ALA A 111 30.62 6.64 -8.35
CA ALA A 111 30.57 6.19 -6.96
C ALA A 111 29.74 4.90 -6.81
N SER A 112 28.61 4.77 -7.49
CA SER A 112 27.81 3.53 -7.50
C SER A 112 28.55 2.35 -8.13
N ALA A 113 29.37 2.59 -9.16
CA ALA A 113 30.21 1.56 -9.77
C ALA A 113 31.34 1.11 -8.85
N LEU A 114 31.92 2.02 -8.05
CA LEU A 114 32.86 1.66 -6.98
C LEU A 114 32.17 0.84 -5.88
N VAL A 115 31.04 1.29 -5.34
CA VAL A 115 30.28 0.57 -4.30
C VAL A 115 29.85 -0.83 -4.75
N LYS A 116 29.54 -1.04 -6.04
CA LYS A 116 29.24 -2.37 -6.60
C LYS A 116 30.46 -3.28 -6.78
N ARG A 117 31.68 -2.74 -6.78
CA ARG A 117 32.94 -3.49 -6.96
C ARG A 117 33.68 -3.74 -5.65
N THR A 118 33.52 -2.85 -4.67
CA THR A 118 34.12 -2.97 -3.34
C THR A 118 33.19 -3.80 -2.43
N ALA A 119 33.74 -4.81 -1.75
CA ALA A 119 33.01 -5.51 -0.71
C ALA A 119 32.70 -4.56 0.46
N ALA A 120 31.44 -4.49 0.88
CA ALA A 120 31.05 -3.72 2.06
C ALA A 120 31.72 -4.29 3.33
N PRO A 121 32.05 -3.44 4.33
CA PRO A 121 32.64 -3.91 5.58
C PRO A 121 31.70 -4.90 6.30
N PRO A 122 32.24 -5.91 7.01
CA PRO A 122 31.43 -6.90 7.71
C PRO A 122 30.67 -6.25 8.88
N ARG A 123 29.33 -6.31 8.81
CA ARG A 123 28.42 -5.75 9.83
C ARG A 123 27.97 -6.78 10.88
N ILE A 124 28.14 -8.06 10.56
CA ILE A 124 27.72 -9.20 11.39
C ILE A 124 28.95 -9.88 11.99
N THR A 125 28.88 -10.14 13.30
CA THR A 125 29.75 -11.10 14.01
C THR A 125 28.91 -12.11 14.79
N TRP A 126 29.52 -13.24 15.14
CA TRP A 126 28.92 -14.29 15.96
C TRP A 126 29.81 -14.54 17.18
N SER A 127 29.21 -14.96 18.30
CA SER A 127 29.96 -15.48 19.45
C SER A 127 30.63 -16.83 19.12
N PRO A 128 31.71 -17.24 19.83
CA PRO A 128 32.42 -18.50 19.53
C PRO A 128 31.59 -19.78 19.72
N ASP A 129 30.57 -19.72 20.57
CA ASP A 129 29.56 -20.76 20.80
C ASP A 129 28.37 -20.69 19.83
N MET A 130 28.35 -19.69 18.93
CA MET A 130 27.27 -19.38 17.98
C MET A 130 25.91 -19.09 18.64
N ALA A 131 25.86 -18.83 19.95
CA ALA A 131 24.63 -18.52 20.69
C ALA A 131 24.16 -17.06 20.52
N LYS A 132 25.04 -16.15 20.10
CA LYS A 132 24.76 -14.72 19.93
C LYS A 132 25.19 -14.21 18.57
N ILE A 133 24.38 -13.33 18.00
CA ILE A 133 24.65 -12.60 16.75
C ILE A 133 24.68 -11.10 17.03
N THR A 134 25.75 -10.43 16.59
CA THR A 134 25.88 -8.97 16.71
C THR A 134 25.76 -8.33 15.33
N CYS A 135 24.90 -7.31 15.18
CA CYS A 135 24.79 -6.47 13.98
C CYS A 135 24.98 -5.00 14.36
N ASP A 136 26.02 -4.35 13.83
CA ASP A 136 26.32 -2.92 14.06
C ASP A 136 26.40 -2.49 15.56
N GLY A 137 26.61 -3.44 16.48
CA GLY A 137 26.64 -3.24 17.94
C GLY A 137 25.51 -3.94 18.69
N HIS A 138 24.31 -4.01 18.10
CA HIS A 138 23.15 -4.73 18.66
C HIS A 138 23.46 -6.22 18.76
N THR A 139 23.32 -6.83 19.94
CA THR A 139 23.75 -8.21 20.22
C THR A 139 22.59 -9.07 20.69
N LEU A 140 21.96 -9.76 19.74
CA LEU A 140 20.83 -10.64 19.98
C LEU A 140 21.30 -12.05 20.36
N GLU A 141 20.77 -12.59 21.47
CA GLU A 141 20.97 -13.98 21.88
C GLU A 141 19.86 -14.87 21.31
N MET A 142 20.23 -16.00 20.69
CA MET A 142 19.28 -16.89 20.00
C MET A 142 18.20 -17.45 20.93
N ALA A 143 18.52 -17.72 22.20
CA ALA A 143 17.53 -18.11 23.21
C ALA A 143 16.51 -16.99 23.46
N CYS A 144 16.98 -15.75 23.66
CA CYS A 144 16.11 -14.58 23.90
C CYS A 144 15.22 -14.24 22.69
N LEU A 145 15.70 -14.48 21.47
CA LEU A 145 14.88 -14.41 20.25
C LEU A 145 13.72 -15.42 20.27
N ARG A 146 14.02 -16.71 20.55
CA ARG A 146 13.01 -17.79 20.57
C ARG A 146 11.97 -17.59 21.67
N SER A 147 12.43 -17.28 22.89
CA SER A 147 11.56 -17.01 24.03
C SER A 147 10.72 -15.75 23.80
N GLY A 148 11.33 -14.70 23.23
CA GLY A 148 10.64 -13.44 22.97
C GLY A 148 9.54 -13.55 21.92
N LEU A 149 9.78 -14.28 20.83
CA LEU A 149 8.76 -14.59 19.83
C LEU A 149 7.58 -15.36 20.47
N ASN A 150 7.87 -16.37 21.30
CA ASN A 150 6.84 -17.13 22.01
C ASN A 150 6.07 -16.29 23.02
N ALA A 151 6.73 -15.40 23.77
CA ALA A 151 6.09 -14.49 24.73
C ALA A 151 5.17 -13.46 24.04
N ILE A 152 5.53 -12.98 22.84
CA ILE A 152 4.65 -12.10 22.03
C ILE A 152 3.40 -12.85 21.57
N ALA A 153 3.51 -14.15 21.27
CA ALA A 153 2.35 -14.96 20.91
C ALA A 153 1.44 -15.27 22.11
N THR A 154 2.02 -15.60 23.26
CA THR A 154 1.25 -15.76 24.51
C THR A 154 0.55 -14.46 24.89
N PHE A 155 1.20 -13.30 24.75
CA PHE A 155 0.57 -11.99 24.92
C PHE A 155 -0.67 -11.79 24.02
N ILE A 156 -0.62 -12.18 22.74
CA ILE A 156 -1.80 -12.12 21.86
C ILE A 156 -2.90 -13.09 22.33
N GLU A 157 -2.52 -14.29 22.77
CA GLU A 157 -3.45 -15.31 23.27
C GLU A 157 -4.14 -14.89 24.58
N ASP A 158 -3.41 -14.28 25.51
CA ASP A 158 -3.94 -13.71 26.76
C ASP A 158 -4.93 -12.56 26.48
N HIS A 159 -4.58 -11.66 25.56
CA HIS A 159 -5.46 -10.58 25.12
C HIS A 159 -6.71 -11.12 24.40
N PHE A 160 -6.62 -12.22 23.64
CA PHE A 160 -7.80 -12.92 23.13
C PHE A 160 -8.66 -13.53 24.26
N GLN A 161 -8.08 -14.15 25.28
CA GLN A 161 -8.85 -14.68 26.42
C GLN A 161 -9.54 -13.57 27.22
N SER A 162 -8.88 -12.41 27.38
CA SER A 162 -9.45 -11.22 28.00
C SER A 162 -10.72 -10.77 27.27
N LEU A 163 -10.61 -10.48 25.97
CA LEU A 163 -11.73 -10.10 25.08
C LEU A 163 -12.91 -11.09 25.10
N LEU A 164 -12.64 -12.38 25.34
CA LEU A 164 -13.64 -13.44 25.36
C LEU A 164 -14.35 -13.62 26.72
N LEU A 165 -13.77 -13.16 27.83
CA LEU A 165 -14.30 -13.39 29.20
C LEU A 165 -14.62 -14.87 29.50
N GLY A 166 -13.80 -15.80 29.01
CA GLY A 166 -14.01 -17.25 29.15
C GLY A 166 -15.09 -17.85 28.24
N ASN A 167 -15.73 -17.06 27.37
CA ASN A 167 -16.48 -17.61 26.23
C ASN A 167 -15.51 -18.27 25.24
N THR A 168 -16.03 -19.13 24.36
CA THR A 168 -15.22 -19.81 23.34
C THR A 168 -15.76 -19.49 21.95
N ILE A 169 -14.93 -18.85 21.11
CA ILE A 169 -15.17 -18.68 19.68
C ILE A 169 -14.14 -19.51 18.92
N LYS A 170 -14.58 -20.35 17.98
CA LYS A 170 -13.71 -21.22 17.17
C LYS A 170 -13.88 -20.92 15.68
N PRO A 171 -12.86 -20.35 15.02
CA PRO A 171 -12.80 -20.29 13.57
C PRO A 171 -12.69 -21.69 12.95
N HIS A 172 -13.56 -22.01 12.00
CA HIS A 172 -13.63 -23.28 11.29
C HIS A 172 -12.92 -23.19 9.94
N VAL A 173 -11.62 -22.91 9.95
CA VAL A 173 -10.77 -22.80 8.75
C VAL A 173 -10.20 -24.18 8.38
N PRO A 174 -10.51 -24.75 7.20
CA PRO A 174 -9.99 -26.06 6.80
C PRO A 174 -8.48 -26.05 6.55
N GLU A 175 -7.80 -27.16 6.85
CA GLU A 175 -6.35 -27.30 6.63
C GLU A 175 -5.98 -27.53 5.16
N ASP A 176 -6.91 -28.07 4.38
CA ASP A 176 -6.87 -28.26 2.93
C ASP A 176 -7.45 -27.06 2.15
N MET A 177 -7.66 -25.92 2.81
CA MET A 177 -8.18 -24.72 2.18
C MET A 177 -7.18 -24.16 1.16
N VAL A 178 -7.59 -24.14 -0.10
CA VAL A 178 -6.87 -23.51 -1.22
C VAL A 178 -7.66 -22.30 -1.77
N GLU A 179 -6.97 -21.32 -2.31
CA GLU A 179 -7.51 -20.17 -3.06
C GLU A 179 -6.87 -20.05 -4.45
N ASP A 180 -7.65 -19.54 -5.42
CA ASP A 180 -7.08 -19.00 -6.65
C ASP A 180 -6.31 -17.70 -6.32
N MET A 181 -4.99 -17.68 -6.58
CA MET A 181 -4.13 -16.53 -6.34
C MET A 181 -4.10 -15.56 -7.54
N ALA A 182 -4.41 -16.04 -8.74
CA ALA A 182 -4.49 -15.25 -9.96
C ALA A 182 -5.79 -14.42 -10.06
N ASP A 183 -6.83 -14.80 -9.31
CA ASP A 183 -8.11 -14.09 -9.24
C ASP A 183 -7.94 -12.66 -8.68
N LYS A 184 -8.53 -11.71 -9.42
CA LYS A 184 -8.45 -10.26 -9.27
C LYS A 184 -9.80 -9.61 -9.00
N ARG A 185 -10.86 -10.38 -8.74
CA ARG A 185 -12.16 -9.84 -8.31
C ARG A 185 -11.97 -9.01 -7.05
N VAL A 186 -12.44 -7.76 -7.08
CA VAL A 186 -12.39 -6.83 -5.94
C VAL A 186 -13.20 -7.39 -4.77
N GLY A 187 -12.70 -7.18 -3.54
CA GLY A 187 -13.29 -7.70 -2.31
C GLY A 187 -12.92 -9.16 -1.98
N LEU A 188 -12.41 -9.94 -2.95
CA LEU A 188 -12.07 -11.35 -2.75
C LEU A 188 -10.98 -11.54 -1.68
N SER A 189 -11.23 -12.49 -0.78
CA SER A 189 -10.29 -13.06 0.19
C SER A 189 -10.89 -14.35 0.77
N TRP A 190 -10.07 -15.21 1.40
CA TRP A 190 -10.55 -16.41 2.08
C TRP A 190 -11.51 -16.10 3.23
N VAL A 191 -11.42 -14.93 3.87
CA VAL A 191 -12.32 -14.52 4.97
C VAL A 191 -13.78 -14.36 4.55
N GLU A 192 -14.04 -14.23 3.24
CA GLU A 192 -15.39 -14.13 2.66
C GLU A 192 -16.00 -15.50 2.32
N LYS A 193 -15.29 -16.62 2.55
CA LYS A 193 -15.88 -17.96 2.34
C LYS A 193 -16.91 -18.26 3.45
N PRO A 194 -18.06 -18.87 3.14
CA PRO A 194 -19.11 -19.16 4.13
C PRO A 194 -18.67 -20.24 5.13
N ASN A 195 -19.38 -20.30 6.26
CA ASN A 195 -19.27 -21.33 7.30
C ASN A 195 -17.92 -21.39 8.06
N LEU A 196 -17.09 -20.34 7.98
CA LEU A 196 -15.86 -20.21 8.78
C LEU A 196 -16.11 -19.85 10.26
N LEU A 197 -17.35 -19.50 10.62
CA LEU A 197 -17.84 -19.27 11.98
C LEU A 197 -19.28 -19.80 12.08
N ASP A 198 -19.68 -20.24 13.27
CA ASP A 198 -21.02 -20.80 13.53
C ASP A 198 -22.15 -19.76 13.41
N ARG A 199 -21.81 -18.48 13.58
CA ARG A 199 -22.73 -17.33 13.56
C ARG A 199 -21.97 -16.04 13.22
N PRO A 200 -22.63 -15.01 12.65
CA PRO A 200 -22.01 -13.73 12.37
C PRO A 200 -21.68 -12.94 13.64
N TYR A 201 -20.62 -12.13 13.62
CA TYR A 201 -20.19 -11.22 14.70
C TYR A 201 -20.21 -11.79 16.13
N PRO A 202 -19.70 -13.01 16.41
CA PRO A 202 -19.83 -13.64 17.72
C PRO A 202 -19.12 -12.89 18.85
N LEU A 203 -18.15 -12.02 18.53
CA LEU A 203 -17.47 -11.13 19.48
C LEU A 203 -18.32 -9.89 19.85
N LEU A 204 -19.23 -9.44 18.99
CA LEU A 204 -20.11 -8.29 19.26
C LEU A 204 -21.02 -8.57 20.47
N GLU A 205 -21.59 -9.77 20.54
CA GLU A 205 -22.45 -10.20 21.66
C GLU A 205 -21.71 -10.21 23.01
N ILE A 206 -20.42 -10.57 23.01
CA ILE A 206 -19.57 -10.54 24.19
C ILE A 206 -19.27 -9.08 24.56
N LEU A 207 -18.80 -8.29 23.59
CA LEU A 207 -18.38 -6.91 23.80
C LEU A 207 -19.53 -5.95 24.13
N GLN A 208 -20.78 -6.29 23.80
CA GLN A 208 -21.99 -5.62 24.27
C GLN A 208 -22.10 -5.67 25.81
N HIS A 209 -21.69 -6.79 26.42
CA HIS A 209 -21.87 -7.06 27.85
C HIS A 209 -20.54 -6.98 28.65
N HIS A 210 -19.39 -6.98 27.97
CA HIS A 210 -18.05 -6.96 28.55
C HIS A 210 -17.82 -5.76 29.48
N PRO A 211 -17.35 -5.94 30.73
CA PRO A 211 -17.37 -4.89 31.75
C PRO A 211 -16.64 -3.61 31.33
N ASP A 212 -15.46 -3.75 30.71
CA ASP A 212 -14.56 -2.64 30.35
C ASP A 212 -14.90 -1.96 29.01
N TYR A 213 -15.64 -2.63 28.12
CA TYR A 213 -15.93 -2.12 26.78
C TYR A 213 -17.40 -1.73 26.60
N LYS A 214 -18.36 -2.66 26.73
CA LYS A 214 -19.81 -2.41 26.50
C LYS A 214 -20.07 -1.64 25.20
N ILE A 215 -19.54 -2.11 24.07
CA ILE A 215 -19.39 -1.30 22.84
C ILE A 215 -20.71 -0.84 22.21
N CYS A 216 -21.82 -1.51 22.54
CA CYS A 216 -23.18 -1.12 22.20
C CYS A 216 -24.13 -1.53 23.32
N TYR A 217 -25.36 -1.02 23.28
CA TYR A 217 -26.46 -1.44 24.16
C TYR A 217 -27.80 -1.30 23.43
N ILE A 218 -28.85 -1.86 24.04
CA ILE A 218 -30.25 -1.66 23.62
C ILE A 218 -30.95 -0.90 24.75
N ASP A 219 -31.76 0.11 24.43
CA ASP A 219 -32.50 0.89 25.42
C ASP A 219 -33.83 0.23 25.85
N ALA A 220 -34.53 0.86 26.79
CA ALA A 220 -35.83 0.38 27.30
C ALA A 220 -36.99 0.51 26.28
N GLN A 221 -36.70 0.99 25.08
CA GLN A 221 -37.60 1.17 23.95
C GLN A 221 -37.16 0.33 22.73
N GLU A 222 -36.28 -0.67 22.97
CA GLU A 222 -35.74 -1.62 21.99
C GLU A 222 -34.85 -1.01 20.88
N ASN A 223 -34.40 0.25 21.02
CA ASN A 223 -33.48 0.86 20.07
C ASN A 223 -32.03 0.48 20.36
N PHE A 224 -31.26 0.21 19.31
CA PHE A 224 -29.82 -0.05 19.37
C PHE A 224 -29.01 1.26 19.43
N HIS A 225 -28.02 1.31 20.32
CA HIS A 225 -27.11 2.46 20.49
C HIS A 225 -25.65 2.03 20.54
N TRP A 226 -24.76 2.79 19.88
CA TRP A 226 -23.31 2.63 20.03
C TRP A 226 -22.78 3.37 21.26
N ASN A 227 -21.90 2.72 22.02
CA ASN A 227 -21.15 3.35 23.12
C ASN A 227 -19.78 3.82 22.61
N ARG A 228 -19.66 5.11 22.32
CA ARG A 228 -18.41 5.68 21.78
C ARG A 228 -17.19 5.52 22.69
N ALA A 229 -17.36 5.56 24.02
CA ALA A 229 -16.25 5.32 24.95
C ALA A 229 -15.79 3.85 24.87
N GLY A 230 -16.75 2.92 24.84
CA GLY A 230 -16.50 1.50 24.66
C GLY A 230 -15.79 1.16 23.35
N MET A 231 -16.25 1.73 22.24
CA MET A 231 -15.61 1.54 20.92
C MET A 231 -14.16 2.05 20.88
N ILE A 232 -13.85 3.17 21.57
CA ILE A 232 -12.47 3.68 21.67
C ILE A 232 -11.60 2.71 22.49
N ALA A 233 -12.09 2.22 23.62
CA ALA A 233 -11.35 1.25 24.45
C ALA A 233 -11.12 -0.10 23.70
N ALA A 234 -12.14 -0.62 23.02
CA ALA A 234 -12.02 -1.83 22.21
C ALA A 234 -11.07 -1.62 21.00
N ARG A 235 -11.09 -0.44 20.35
CA ARG A 235 -10.12 -0.10 19.29
C ARG A 235 -8.67 -0.12 19.81
N GLN A 236 -8.41 0.41 21.00
CA GLN A 236 -7.07 0.41 21.59
C GLN A 236 -6.59 -1.02 21.88
N GLU A 237 -7.48 -1.87 22.39
CA GLU A 237 -7.23 -3.30 22.58
C GLU A 237 -6.85 -4.00 21.25
N PHE A 238 -7.66 -3.79 20.21
CA PHE A 238 -7.40 -4.34 18.88
C PHE A 238 -6.12 -3.77 18.24
N SER A 239 -5.76 -2.51 18.53
CA SER A 239 -4.51 -1.87 18.11
C SER A 239 -3.29 -2.56 18.72
N CYS A 240 -3.30 -2.81 20.03
CA CYS A 240 -2.26 -3.56 20.74
C CYS A 240 -2.07 -4.99 20.19
N ILE A 241 -3.19 -5.67 19.91
CA ILE A 241 -3.21 -6.99 19.27
C ILE A 241 -2.60 -6.94 17.86
N ASN A 242 -3.02 -5.98 17.02
CA ASN A 242 -2.50 -5.81 15.66
C ASN A 242 -0.99 -5.53 15.67
N GLU A 243 -0.53 -4.69 16.60
CA GLU A 243 0.88 -4.35 16.73
C GLU A 243 1.73 -5.59 17.10
N ALA A 244 1.33 -6.36 18.11
CA ALA A 244 2.00 -7.60 18.47
C ALA A 244 1.97 -8.64 17.32
N LEU A 245 0.82 -8.81 16.68
CA LEU A 245 0.64 -9.73 15.55
C LEU A 245 1.52 -9.33 14.35
N SER A 246 1.73 -8.02 14.12
CA SER A 246 2.61 -7.51 13.06
C SER A 246 4.08 -7.87 13.30
N ILE A 247 4.55 -7.95 14.55
CA ILE A 247 5.92 -8.42 14.87
C ILE A 247 6.08 -9.88 14.41
N LEU A 248 5.13 -10.74 14.78
CA LEU A 248 5.16 -12.16 14.43
C LEU A 248 5.05 -12.37 12.91
N CYS A 249 4.18 -11.64 12.22
CA CYS A 249 4.03 -11.69 10.76
C CYS A 249 5.26 -11.19 10.00
N PHE A 250 6.16 -10.43 10.63
CA PHE A 250 7.38 -9.94 10.01
C PHE A 250 8.62 -10.81 10.30
N MET A 251 8.63 -11.50 11.45
CA MET A 251 9.80 -12.25 11.92
C MET A 251 9.69 -13.75 11.67
N LEU A 252 8.48 -14.33 11.74
CA LEU A 252 8.28 -15.77 11.60
C LEU A 252 8.28 -16.24 10.13
N PRO A 253 7.60 -15.59 9.17
CA PRO A 253 7.72 -15.97 7.77
C PRO A 253 9.09 -15.55 7.19
N ALA A 254 9.64 -16.36 6.27
CA ALA A 254 10.93 -16.09 5.64
C ALA A 254 10.85 -16.13 4.09
N PRO A 255 11.69 -15.34 3.39
CA PRO A 255 12.61 -14.33 3.91
C PRO A 255 11.88 -13.04 4.32
N PRO A 256 12.36 -12.29 5.33
CA PRO A 256 11.67 -11.08 5.78
C PRO A 256 11.58 -10.03 4.64
N PRO A 257 10.41 -9.39 4.43
CA PRO A 257 10.18 -8.35 3.41
C PRO A 257 10.84 -7.01 3.73
N ARG A 258 10.84 -6.03 2.81
CA ARG A 258 11.19 -4.64 3.17
C ARG A 258 10.04 -4.02 3.95
N GLY A 259 10.32 -3.10 4.87
CA GLY A 259 9.28 -2.48 5.71
C GLY A 259 8.10 -1.90 4.92
N THR A 260 8.34 -1.26 3.78
CA THR A 260 7.28 -0.73 2.90
C THR A 260 6.47 -1.79 2.15
N GLU A 261 7.05 -2.97 1.94
CA GLU A 261 6.39 -4.13 1.29
C GLU A 261 5.68 -5.01 2.33
N PHE A 262 6.05 -4.85 3.61
CA PHE A 262 5.38 -5.46 4.75
C PHE A 262 4.13 -4.67 5.16
N THR A 263 4.24 -3.36 5.34
CA THR A 263 3.10 -2.56 5.81
C THR A 263 1.98 -2.46 4.77
N ASP A 264 2.29 -2.57 3.48
CA ASP A 264 1.29 -2.67 2.39
C ASP A 264 0.60 -4.06 2.30
N THR A 265 0.77 -4.95 3.29
CA THR A 265 0.11 -6.27 3.30
C THR A 265 -1.42 -6.13 3.31
N ARG A 266 -2.04 -6.56 2.21
CA ARG A 266 -3.48 -6.49 1.95
C ARG A 266 -4.19 -7.80 2.30
N LEU A 267 -5.34 -7.70 2.96
CA LEU A 267 -6.23 -8.82 3.30
C LEU A 267 -7.19 -9.16 2.14
N ARG A 268 -7.64 -8.15 1.38
CA ARG A 268 -8.59 -8.29 0.27
C ARG A 268 -8.02 -7.73 -1.04
N ASN A 269 -8.50 -8.24 -2.16
CA ASN A 269 -8.24 -7.68 -3.49
C ASN A 269 -8.86 -6.28 -3.62
N ALA A 270 -8.07 -5.29 -4.01
CA ALA A 270 -8.48 -3.92 -4.33
C ALA A 270 -7.93 -3.51 -5.70
N GLN A 271 -7.39 -2.28 -5.85
CA GLN A 271 -6.61 -1.91 -7.05
C GLN A 271 -5.33 -2.75 -7.20
N ILE A 272 -4.80 -3.24 -6.07
CA ILE A 272 -3.72 -4.22 -5.98
C ILE A 272 -4.32 -5.50 -5.37
N GLN A 273 -3.84 -6.68 -5.79
CA GLN A 273 -4.28 -7.96 -5.21
C GLN A 273 -3.93 -8.07 -3.71
N ARG A 274 -4.62 -8.97 -3.01
CA ARG A 274 -4.28 -9.35 -1.63
C ARG A 274 -2.87 -9.93 -1.54
N ASN A 275 -2.31 -9.94 -0.34
CA ASN A 275 -1.04 -10.59 -0.02
C ASN A 275 -1.25 -11.88 0.80
N ILE A 276 -2.39 -12.02 1.46
CA ILE A 276 -2.70 -13.18 2.32
C ILE A 276 -3.48 -14.21 1.51
N TYR A 277 -2.98 -15.44 1.46
CA TYR A 277 -3.57 -16.55 0.72
C TYR A 277 -3.62 -17.83 1.55
N LYS A 278 -4.60 -18.68 1.27
CA LYS A 278 -4.68 -20.05 1.78
C LYS A 278 -4.21 -21.05 0.71
N ASP A 279 -3.18 -21.84 1.04
CA ASP A 279 -2.73 -23.02 0.30
C ASP A 279 -2.07 -23.97 1.32
N HIS A 280 -2.81 -25.00 1.75
CA HIS A 280 -2.35 -25.99 2.73
C HIS A 280 -1.61 -25.36 3.94
N GLY A 281 -2.13 -24.21 4.41
CA GLY A 281 -1.44 -23.27 5.29
C GLY A 281 -1.79 -21.80 4.95
N THR A 282 -1.39 -20.87 5.83
CA THR A 282 -1.53 -19.43 5.59
C THR A 282 -0.24 -18.87 5.03
N TRP A 283 -0.31 -18.23 3.85
CA TRP A 283 0.83 -17.61 3.17
C TRP A 283 0.69 -16.08 3.16
N ILE A 284 1.81 -15.38 3.31
CA ILE A 284 1.95 -13.96 3.00
C ILE A 284 2.89 -13.84 1.79
N VAL A 285 2.34 -13.39 0.66
CA VAL A 285 3.04 -13.25 -0.63
C VAL A 285 3.42 -11.79 -0.84
N HIS A 286 4.72 -11.49 -0.77
CA HIS A 286 5.25 -10.12 -0.89
C HIS A 286 5.56 -9.74 -2.35
N ILE A 287 5.30 -8.48 -2.71
CA ILE A 287 5.52 -7.94 -4.06
C ILE A 287 6.81 -7.11 -4.06
N HIS A 288 7.86 -7.60 -4.72
CA HIS A 288 9.12 -6.86 -4.87
C HIS A 288 9.07 -5.92 -6.08
N VAL A 289 8.90 -4.63 -5.80
CA VAL A 289 8.77 -3.56 -6.82
C VAL A 289 10.11 -2.90 -7.18
N LYS A 290 11.12 -2.95 -6.30
CA LYS A 290 12.38 -2.20 -6.47
C LYS A 290 13.22 -2.60 -7.70
N THR A 291 12.98 -3.78 -8.26
CA THR A 291 13.65 -4.32 -9.46
C THR A 291 12.77 -4.34 -10.70
N SER A 292 11.44 -4.18 -10.58
CA SER A 292 10.51 -4.38 -11.70
C SER A 292 10.65 -3.36 -12.82
N SER A 293 11.15 -2.15 -12.53
CA SER A 293 11.50 -1.14 -13.53
C SER A 293 12.76 -1.47 -14.35
N LEU A 294 13.60 -2.40 -13.86
CA LEU A 294 14.81 -2.89 -14.55
C LEU A 294 14.57 -4.24 -15.24
N THR A 295 13.74 -5.11 -14.66
CA THR A 295 13.46 -6.46 -15.19
C THR A 295 12.17 -6.54 -16.02
N GLN A 296 11.35 -5.48 -16.01
CA GLN A 296 10.00 -5.43 -16.58
C GLN A 296 9.06 -6.53 -16.03
N SER A 297 9.35 -7.05 -14.84
CA SER A 297 8.60 -8.12 -14.18
C SER A 297 8.31 -7.79 -12.72
N LEU A 298 7.09 -8.05 -12.27
CA LEU A 298 6.82 -8.20 -10.84
C LEU A 298 7.42 -9.52 -10.37
N SER A 299 8.01 -9.50 -9.18
CA SER A 299 8.54 -10.70 -8.51
C SER A 299 7.78 -10.89 -7.19
N TRP A 300 7.22 -12.09 -7.03
CA TRP A 300 6.43 -12.50 -5.87
C TRP A 300 7.30 -13.39 -4.99
N ILE A 301 7.28 -13.17 -3.68
CA ILE A 301 7.95 -14.06 -2.71
C ILE A 301 6.89 -14.62 -1.77
N PRO A 302 6.57 -15.93 -1.84
CA PRO A 302 5.66 -16.57 -0.89
C PRO A 302 6.41 -16.85 0.41
N THR A 303 5.81 -16.46 1.54
CA THR A 303 6.33 -16.76 2.88
C THR A 303 5.24 -17.45 3.69
N LEU A 304 5.52 -18.64 4.21
CA LEU A 304 4.56 -19.46 4.94
C LEU A 304 4.54 -19.03 6.42
N CYS A 305 3.36 -18.89 7.01
CA CYS A 305 3.21 -18.70 8.46
C CYS A 305 3.29 -20.06 9.19
N PRO A 306 3.94 -20.15 10.37
CA PRO A 306 3.85 -21.36 11.20
C PRO A 306 2.41 -21.56 11.71
N LYS A 307 2.08 -22.78 12.14
CA LYS A 307 0.69 -23.14 12.50
C LYS A 307 0.10 -22.28 13.63
N ARG A 308 0.86 -21.99 14.69
CA ARG A 308 0.43 -21.11 15.80
C ARG A 308 0.09 -19.70 15.28
N LEU A 309 0.95 -19.10 14.46
CA LEU A 309 0.69 -17.78 13.86
C LEU A 309 -0.53 -17.82 12.92
N SER A 310 -0.69 -18.90 12.17
CA SER A 310 -1.85 -19.10 11.29
C SER A 310 -3.16 -19.09 12.10
N THR A 311 -3.21 -19.76 13.26
CA THR A 311 -4.37 -19.72 14.16
C THR A 311 -4.63 -18.31 14.72
N LEU A 312 -3.59 -17.55 15.07
CA LEU A 312 -3.74 -16.17 15.56
C LEU A 312 -4.25 -15.22 14.48
N LEU A 313 -3.74 -15.35 13.25
CA LEU A 313 -4.25 -14.63 12.08
C LEU A 313 -5.71 -15.01 11.77
N ASP A 314 -6.06 -16.29 11.89
CA ASP A 314 -7.39 -16.79 11.59
C ASP A 314 -8.43 -16.28 12.59
N PHE A 315 -8.09 -16.25 13.89
CA PHE A 315 -8.91 -15.60 14.91
C PHE A 315 -9.01 -14.09 14.69
N TYR A 316 -7.89 -13.39 14.48
CA TYR A 316 -7.91 -11.94 14.28
C TYR A 316 -8.75 -11.53 13.06
N CYS A 317 -8.55 -12.18 11.91
CA CYS A 317 -9.20 -11.80 10.65
C CYS A 317 -10.69 -12.16 10.59
N LEU A 318 -11.14 -13.21 11.31
CA LEU A 318 -12.55 -13.63 11.32
C LEU A 318 -13.35 -13.12 12.52
N VAL A 319 -12.71 -12.91 13.68
CA VAL A 319 -13.41 -12.60 14.94
C VAL A 319 -13.26 -11.14 15.35
N ILE A 320 -12.06 -10.55 15.22
CA ILE A 320 -11.77 -9.18 15.64
C ILE A 320 -11.99 -8.18 14.48
N ARG A 321 -11.44 -8.46 13.29
CA ARG A 321 -11.49 -7.53 12.16
C ARG A 321 -12.89 -7.11 11.71
N PRO A 322 -13.94 -7.95 11.77
CA PRO A 322 -15.30 -7.49 11.50
C PRO A 322 -15.81 -6.46 12.51
N ILE A 323 -15.34 -6.49 13.77
CA ILE A 323 -15.71 -5.49 14.79
C ILE A 323 -14.92 -4.19 14.58
N GLU A 324 -13.62 -4.27 14.24
CA GLU A 324 -12.83 -3.09 13.84
C GLU A 324 -13.47 -2.35 12.66
N VAL A 325 -14.00 -3.08 11.66
CA VAL A 325 -14.73 -2.49 10.52
C VAL A 325 -16.01 -1.77 10.98
N LEU A 326 -16.81 -2.35 11.89
CA LEU A 326 -18.01 -1.68 12.43
C LEU A 326 -17.64 -0.41 13.21
N ILE A 327 -16.60 -0.47 14.04
CA ILE A 327 -16.09 0.69 14.79
C ILE A 327 -15.53 1.76 13.83
N ALA A 328 -14.87 1.37 12.73
CA ALA A 328 -14.37 2.29 11.73
C ALA A 328 -15.48 2.95 10.89
N HIS A 329 -16.57 2.23 10.59
CA HIS A 329 -17.76 2.81 9.98
C HIS A 329 -18.35 3.91 10.86
N GLU A 330 -18.52 3.67 12.16
CA GLU A 330 -19.15 4.61 13.08
C GLU A 330 -18.25 5.81 13.43
N MET A 331 -16.92 5.65 13.42
CA MET A 331 -15.97 6.70 13.81
C MET A 331 -15.37 7.50 12.64
N GLU A 332 -15.12 6.88 11.48
CA GLU A 332 -14.52 7.52 10.30
C GLU A 332 -15.36 7.41 9.01
N GLY A 333 -16.46 6.65 9.02
CA GLY A 333 -17.30 6.42 7.84
C GLY A 333 -16.63 5.53 6.78
N GLU A 334 -17.04 5.70 5.53
CA GLU A 334 -16.62 4.88 4.39
C GLU A 334 -15.08 4.82 4.21
N ALA A 335 -14.36 5.90 4.50
CA ALA A 335 -12.91 5.94 4.44
C ALA A 335 -12.24 4.99 5.47
N GLY A 336 -12.80 4.90 6.68
CA GLY A 336 -12.35 3.95 7.70
C GLY A 336 -12.67 2.51 7.32
N VAL A 337 -13.86 2.26 6.77
CA VAL A 337 -14.28 0.93 6.29
C VAL A 337 -13.34 0.41 5.21
N LEU A 338 -13.07 1.20 4.16
CA LEU A 338 -12.17 0.81 3.07
C LEU A 338 -10.77 0.44 3.59
N LEU A 339 -10.22 1.24 4.51
CA LEU A 339 -8.91 1.03 5.09
C LEU A 339 -8.80 -0.31 5.85
N HIS A 340 -9.78 -0.63 6.72
CA HIS A 340 -9.78 -1.87 7.49
C HIS A 340 -10.21 -3.10 6.66
N HIS A 341 -10.95 -2.90 5.56
CA HIS A 341 -11.23 -3.98 4.59
C HIS A 341 -10.00 -4.36 3.76
N GLU A 342 -9.20 -3.38 3.35
CA GLU A 342 -8.07 -3.55 2.41
C GLU A 342 -6.80 -4.05 3.12
N PHE A 343 -6.38 -3.40 4.23
CA PHE A 343 -5.08 -3.65 4.85
C PHE A 343 -5.15 -4.60 6.06
N LEU A 344 -4.10 -5.40 6.29
CA LEU A 344 -3.95 -6.21 7.51
C LEU A 344 -3.49 -5.36 8.70
N PHE A 345 -2.57 -4.41 8.49
CA PHE A 345 -1.93 -3.66 9.57
C PHE A 345 -2.54 -2.27 9.73
N CYS A 346 -3.56 -2.20 10.59
CA CYS A 346 -4.26 -0.99 10.98
C CYS A 346 -4.18 -0.87 12.51
N GLN A 347 -3.77 0.29 13.01
CA GLN A 347 -3.60 0.59 14.43
C GLN A 347 -4.26 1.93 14.73
N ASP A 348 -5.07 1.98 15.79
CA ASP A 348 -5.85 3.14 16.22
C ASP A 348 -6.65 3.83 15.08
N GLY A 349 -7.19 3.02 14.16
CA GLY A 349 -7.97 3.48 13.00
C GLY A 349 -7.14 3.89 11.77
N HIS A 350 -5.81 3.78 11.82
CA HIS A 350 -4.89 4.27 10.79
C HIS A 350 -4.05 3.14 10.19
N HIS A 351 -3.74 3.23 8.89
CA HIS A 351 -2.78 2.33 8.24
C HIS A 351 -1.35 2.70 8.66
N ILE A 352 -0.55 1.70 9.05
CA ILE A 352 0.81 1.95 9.57
C ILE A 352 1.85 2.12 8.47
N ASP A 353 2.80 3.04 8.68
CA ASP A 353 3.96 3.20 7.80
C ASP A 353 5.19 2.41 8.29
N SER A 354 6.18 2.22 7.43
CA SER A 354 7.37 1.42 7.76
C SER A 354 8.29 2.06 8.82
N ARG A 355 8.07 3.31 9.22
CA ARG A 355 8.80 3.99 10.31
C ARG A 355 8.10 3.74 11.64
N HIS A 356 6.76 3.80 11.64
CA HIS A 356 5.92 3.38 12.77
C HIS A 356 6.20 1.91 13.11
N PHE A 357 6.09 1.01 12.13
CA PHE A 357 6.40 -0.41 12.32
C PHE A 357 7.83 -0.67 12.84
N SER A 358 8.82 0.12 12.43
CA SER A 358 10.19 -0.04 12.95
C SER A 358 10.29 0.29 14.44
N ARG A 359 9.54 1.29 14.92
CA ARG A 359 9.49 1.65 16.35
C ARG A 359 8.74 0.59 17.17
N SER A 360 7.67 0.02 16.61
CA SER A 360 6.98 -1.14 17.18
C SER A 360 7.96 -2.31 17.34
N LEU A 361 8.73 -2.62 16.29
CA LEU A 361 9.74 -3.68 16.32
C LEU A 361 10.83 -3.42 17.37
N GLU A 362 11.38 -2.20 17.43
CA GLU A 362 12.38 -1.81 18.44
C GLU A 362 11.82 -1.98 19.87
N ARG A 363 10.59 -1.51 20.13
CA ARG A 363 9.93 -1.58 21.45
C ARG A 363 9.60 -3.01 21.87
N PHE A 364 9.13 -3.85 20.94
CA PHE A 364 8.83 -5.25 21.22
C PHE A 364 10.11 -6.09 21.35
N SER A 365 11.14 -5.85 20.54
CA SER A 365 12.41 -6.60 20.65
C SER A 365 13.18 -6.23 21.91
N GLU A 366 13.15 -4.96 22.34
CA GLU A 366 13.67 -4.55 23.65
C GLU A 366 12.95 -5.29 24.78
N ARG A 367 11.61 -5.22 24.82
CA ARG A 367 10.78 -5.80 25.89
C ARG A 367 10.88 -7.32 25.99
N TYR A 368 10.82 -8.03 24.86
CA TYR A 368 10.68 -9.49 24.85
C TYR A 368 11.96 -10.24 24.47
N MET A 369 12.90 -9.60 23.76
CA MET A 369 14.16 -10.21 23.29
C MET A 369 15.42 -9.58 23.89
N LYS A 370 15.27 -8.56 24.75
CA LYS A 370 16.33 -7.85 25.51
C LYS A 370 17.31 -7.05 24.64
N GLU A 371 16.96 -6.74 23.39
CA GLU A 371 17.79 -5.98 22.45
C GLU A 371 16.88 -5.18 21.50
N ALA A 372 17.01 -3.85 21.47
CA ALA A 372 16.19 -2.98 20.64
C ALA A 372 16.74 -2.94 19.20
N PHE A 373 15.98 -3.41 18.19
CA PHE A 373 16.47 -3.45 16.81
C PHE A 373 15.46 -3.03 15.73
N THR A 374 15.97 -2.30 14.73
CA THR A 374 15.17 -1.84 13.58
C THR A 374 14.86 -2.95 12.57
N ILE A 375 13.92 -2.68 11.66
CA ILE A 375 13.66 -3.46 10.44
C ILE A 375 14.95 -3.76 9.66
N HIS A 376 15.87 -2.79 9.59
CA HIS A 376 17.14 -2.94 8.89
C HIS A 376 18.06 -3.93 9.63
N THR A 377 18.22 -3.75 10.94
CA THR A 377 19.07 -4.58 11.80
C THR A 377 18.60 -6.03 11.81
N TRP A 378 17.29 -6.26 12.03
CA TRP A 378 16.69 -7.61 11.96
C TRP A 378 16.96 -8.29 10.62
N ARG A 379 16.77 -7.59 9.50
CA ARG A 379 16.98 -8.19 8.17
C ARG A 379 18.42 -8.68 7.94
N HIS A 380 19.44 -8.00 8.46
CA HIS A 380 20.83 -8.50 8.37
C HIS A 380 21.07 -9.68 9.31
N MET A 381 20.53 -9.63 10.53
CA MET A 381 20.58 -10.76 11.47
C MET A 381 19.92 -12.00 10.86
N ALA A 382 18.69 -11.88 10.37
CA ALA A 382 17.93 -12.97 9.76
C ALA A 382 18.65 -13.59 8.54
N ILE A 383 19.21 -12.78 7.64
CA ILE A 383 20.00 -13.28 6.50
C ILE A 383 21.25 -14.05 6.97
N ALA A 384 21.89 -13.60 8.05
CA ALA A 384 23.06 -14.29 8.62
C ALA A 384 22.68 -15.59 9.36
N ILE A 385 21.54 -15.61 10.08
CA ILE A 385 20.99 -16.83 10.68
C ILE A 385 20.62 -17.84 9.58
N GLN A 386 19.92 -17.42 8.52
CA GLN A 386 19.59 -18.29 7.37
C GLN A 386 20.86 -18.90 6.75
N ARG A 387 21.90 -18.10 6.50
CA ARG A 387 23.20 -18.59 5.98
C ARG A 387 23.92 -19.56 6.91
N GLU A 388 23.74 -19.44 8.23
CA GLU A 388 24.45 -20.28 9.20
C GLU A 388 23.73 -21.61 9.48
N PHE A 389 22.39 -21.61 9.49
CA PHE A 389 21.60 -22.80 9.82
C PHE A 389 21.06 -23.50 8.56
N LEU A 390 20.48 -22.76 7.60
CA LEU A 390 20.02 -23.34 6.31
C LEU A 390 21.21 -23.56 5.36
N GLY A 391 22.18 -22.64 5.34
CA GLY A 391 23.34 -22.69 4.44
C GLY A 391 22.95 -22.62 2.96
N ASP A 392 23.82 -23.15 2.11
CA ASP A 392 23.58 -23.24 0.66
C ASP A 392 22.58 -24.38 0.36
N LEU A 393 21.28 -24.08 0.49
CA LEU A 393 20.22 -24.88 -0.14
C LEU A 393 20.32 -24.66 -1.65
N ASP A 394 20.64 -25.71 -2.42
CA ASP A 394 20.90 -25.60 -3.86
C ASP A 394 19.61 -25.54 -4.70
N LEU A 395 18.79 -24.54 -4.38
CA LEU A 395 17.57 -24.13 -5.10
C LEU A 395 17.92 -23.25 -6.32
N SER A 396 19.20 -23.20 -6.68
CA SER A 396 19.78 -22.48 -7.81
C SER A 396 20.07 -23.37 -9.02
N GLY A 397 20.07 -24.69 -8.86
CA GLY A 397 20.14 -25.62 -9.97
C GLY A 397 18.87 -25.61 -10.80
N ASP A 398 19.01 -25.63 -12.13
CA ASP A 398 17.87 -25.93 -13.01
C ASP A 398 17.41 -27.38 -12.78
N HIS A 399 16.10 -27.60 -12.71
CA HIS A 399 15.52 -28.93 -12.53
C HIS A 399 15.95 -29.85 -13.66
N MET A 400 16.36 -31.07 -13.32
CA MET A 400 16.87 -32.03 -14.31
C MET A 400 15.82 -32.39 -15.38
N GLY A 401 14.53 -32.31 -15.07
CA GLY A 401 13.45 -32.46 -16.07
C GLY A 401 13.35 -31.30 -17.07
N ASP A 402 13.59 -30.06 -16.63
CA ASP A 402 13.63 -28.88 -17.50
C ASP A 402 14.88 -28.92 -18.39
N LEU A 403 16.04 -29.26 -17.82
CA LEU A 403 17.30 -29.43 -18.55
C LEU A 403 17.21 -30.52 -19.61
N LEU A 404 16.59 -31.66 -19.30
CA LEU A 404 16.30 -32.73 -20.28
C LEU A 404 15.27 -32.28 -21.34
N SER A 405 14.43 -31.29 -21.03
CA SER A 405 13.54 -30.61 -21.97
C SER A 405 14.22 -29.44 -22.72
N ASN A 406 15.53 -29.27 -22.54
CA ASN A 406 16.38 -28.23 -23.13
C ASN A 406 16.00 -26.78 -22.73
N HIS A 407 15.48 -26.61 -21.50
CA HIS A 407 15.13 -25.31 -20.91
C HIS A 407 15.76 -25.16 -19.52
N GLY A 408 16.11 -23.93 -19.12
CA GLY A 408 16.34 -23.64 -17.69
C GLY A 408 15.00 -23.45 -16.97
N THR A 409 14.94 -23.75 -15.67
CA THR A 409 13.71 -23.68 -14.84
C THR A 409 13.10 -22.27 -14.85
N ALA A 410 13.94 -21.23 -14.85
CA ALA A 410 13.47 -19.84 -14.97
C ALA A 410 12.85 -19.49 -16.35
N GLN A 411 12.97 -20.37 -17.35
CA GLN A 411 12.28 -20.30 -18.64
C GLN A 411 11.13 -21.32 -18.73
N ALA A 412 11.26 -22.49 -18.10
CA ALA A 412 10.17 -23.46 -17.96
C ALA A 412 8.98 -22.87 -17.19
N ARG A 413 9.20 -22.38 -15.95
CA ARG A 413 8.21 -21.70 -15.08
C ARG A 413 7.55 -20.46 -15.72
N LYS A 414 8.08 -19.92 -16.84
CA LYS A 414 7.44 -18.84 -17.63
C LYS A 414 6.46 -19.34 -18.68
N THR A 415 6.75 -20.49 -19.30
CA THR A 415 6.24 -20.83 -20.64
C THR A 415 5.50 -22.16 -20.69
N TYR A 416 5.78 -23.09 -19.77
CA TYR A 416 5.22 -24.44 -19.76
C TYR A 416 4.66 -24.78 -18.37
N ALA A 417 3.83 -25.83 -18.30
CA ALA A 417 3.29 -26.40 -17.06
C ALA A 417 2.69 -25.40 -16.05
N ARG A 418 2.11 -24.27 -16.52
CA ARG A 418 1.46 -23.30 -15.63
C ARG A 418 0.12 -23.83 -15.13
N GLU A 419 -0.02 -23.98 -13.82
CA GLU A 419 -1.22 -24.48 -13.17
C GLU A 419 -2.32 -23.39 -13.09
N HIS A 420 -3.58 -23.81 -12.96
CA HIS A 420 -4.72 -22.89 -12.96
C HIS A 420 -4.92 -22.28 -11.57
N GLY A 421 -4.57 -21.00 -11.43
CA GLY A 421 -4.73 -20.22 -10.19
C GLY A 421 -3.42 -19.60 -9.69
N ASP A 422 -2.28 -19.99 -10.28
CA ASP A 422 -0.97 -19.51 -9.88
C ASP A 422 -0.69 -18.06 -10.31
N LEU A 423 -0.07 -17.30 -9.41
CA LEU A 423 0.55 -16.02 -9.75
C LEU A 423 1.73 -16.25 -10.72
N PRO A 424 2.06 -15.28 -11.60
CA PRO A 424 3.19 -15.42 -12.52
C PRO A 424 4.50 -15.70 -11.76
N PHE A 425 5.27 -16.69 -12.21
CA PHE A 425 6.50 -17.20 -11.56
C PHE A 425 6.30 -17.92 -10.21
N LEU A 426 5.06 -18.05 -9.72
CA LEU A 426 4.72 -18.70 -8.45
C LEU A 426 4.10 -20.08 -8.71
N THR A 427 4.85 -20.96 -9.37
CA THR A 427 4.44 -22.33 -9.68
C THR A 427 4.44 -23.22 -8.43
N SER A 428 3.64 -24.29 -8.42
CA SER A 428 3.57 -25.27 -7.32
C SER A 428 4.93 -25.73 -6.79
N ASP A 429 5.91 -25.97 -7.66
CA ASP A 429 7.26 -26.35 -7.25
C ASP A 429 8.00 -25.23 -6.49
N ALA A 430 7.87 -23.96 -6.92
CA ALA A 430 8.40 -22.80 -6.20
C ALA A 430 7.69 -22.56 -4.85
N MET A 431 6.42 -22.92 -4.74
CA MET A 431 5.68 -22.94 -3.47
C MET A 431 6.21 -24.04 -2.53
N TRP A 432 6.53 -25.23 -3.05
CA TRP A 432 7.18 -26.30 -2.28
C TRP A 432 8.61 -25.95 -1.85
N ASP A 433 9.42 -25.36 -2.73
CA ASP A 433 10.76 -24.84 -2.40
C ASP A 433 10.70 -23.85 -1.23
N SER A 434 9.76 -22.90 -1.26
CA SER A 434 9.59 -21.93 -0.17
C SER A 434 9.02 -22.56 1.09
N ARG A 435 8.06 -23.51 0.98
CA ARG A 435 7.50 -24.24 2.13
C ARG A 435 8.63 -24.92 2.93
N LEU A 436 9.57 -25.56 2.23
CA LEU A 436 10.74 -26.20 2.85
C LEU A 436 11.66 -25.19 3.57
N ILE A 437 11.95 -24.04 2.95
CA ILE A 437 12.73 -22.95 3.58
C ILE A 437 12.01 -22.45 4.84
N CYS A 438 10.71 -22.15 4.74
CA CYS A 438 9.95 -21.61 5.85
C CYS A 438 9.83 -22.60 7.01
N GLU A 439 9.56 -23.89 6.78
CA GLU A 439 9.49 -24.88 7.86
C GLU A 439 10.84 -25.04 8.60
N GLN A 440 11.96 -25.10 7.87
CA GLN A 440 13.29 -25.12 8.51
C GLN A 440 13.60 -23.82 9.27
N TRP A 441 13.16 -22.67 8.75
CA TRP A 441 13.27 -21.38 9.44
C TRP A 441 12.41 -21.33 10.71
N HIS A 442 11.20 -21.88 10.70
CA HIS A 442 10.37 -22.03 11.89
C HIS A 442 11.05 -22.91 12.94
N ASP A 443 11.67 -24.03 12.54
CA ASP A 443 12.45 -24.87 13.45
C ASP A 443 13.60 -24.08 14.11
N ILE A 444 14.38 -23.31 13.33
CA ILE A 444 15.48 -22.45 13.85
C ILE A 444 14.99 -21.44 14.90
N LEU A 445 13.80 -20.87 14.69
CA LEU A 445 13.15 -19.93 15.60
C LEU A 445 12.38 -20.59 16.76
N GLY A 446 12.34 -21.92 16.88
CA GLY A 446 11.58 -22.62 17.92
C GLY A 446 10.06 -22.50 17.75
N TRP A 447 9.61 -22.45 16.50
CA TRP A 447 8.21 -22.28 16.06
C TRP A 447 7.75 -23.33 15.04
N GLY A 448 8.65 -24.24 14.65
CA GLY A 448 8.39 -25.31 13.69
C GLY A 448 7.91 -26.61 14.33
N LYS A 449 8.20 -27.72 13.66
CA LYS A 449 7.81 -29.08 14.09
C LYS A 449 8.95 -29.80 14.83
N ASN A 450 10.20 -29.36 14.63
CA ASN A 450 11.40 -29.98 15.16
C ASN A 450 12.08 -29.11 16.20
N ILE A 451 12.94 -29.72 17.01
CA ILE A 451 13.85 -29.02 17.93
C ILE A 451 14.80 -28.16 17.08
N PRO A 452 15.12 -26.90 17.49
CA PRO A 452 15.97 -26.02 16.69
C PRO A 452 17.34 -26.66 16.35
N PRO A 453 17.74 -26.70 15.06
CA PRO A 453 18.98 -27.33 14.64
C PRO A 453 20.23 -26.59 15.17
N LEU A 454 21.37 -27.28 15.19
CA LEU A 454 22.66 -26.66 15.56
C LEU A 454 23.26 -25.86 14.39
N PRO A 455 24.01 -24.76 14.65
CA PRO A 455 24.75 -24.00 13.65
C PRO A 455 25.74 -24.85 12.82
N LYS A 456 25.80 -24.65 11.50
CA LYS A 456 26.64 -25.47 10.60
C LYS A 456 28.14 -25.39 10.90
N ARG A 457 28.64 -24.28 11.48
CA ARG A 457 30.04 -24.16 11.95
C ARG A 457 30.40 -25.12 13.08
N LEU A 458 29.47 -25.44 13.99
CA LEU A 458 29.77 -26.33 15.11
C LEU A 458 30.03 -27.77 14.63
N TYR A 459 29.22 -28.25 13.67
CA TYR A 459 29.47 -29.53 12.99
C TYR A 459 30.82 -29.55 12.26
N ARG A 460 31.16 -28.49 11.52
CA ARG A 460 32.45 -28.38 10.80
C ARG A 460 33.65 -28.37 11.76
N SER A 461 33.52 -27.73 12.92
CA SER A 461 34.55 -27.72 13.97
C SER A 461 34.80 -29.14 14.51
N ALA A 462 33.74 -29.86 14.90
CA ALA A 462 33.83 -31.23 15.40
C ALA A 462 34.43 -32.21 14.36
N ALA A 463 34.03 -32.10 13.09
CA ALA A 463 34.55 -32.93 12.01
C ALA A 463 36.03 -32.63 11.68
N SER A 464 36.46 -31.37 11.82
CA SER A 464 37.86 -30.96 11.60
C SER A 464 38.78 -31.52 12.70
N ALA A 465 38.34 -31.51 13.96
CA ALA A 465 39.11 -32.06 15.08
C ALA A 465 39.45 -33.55 14.92
N SER A 466 38.54 -34.34 14.34
CA SER A 466 38.75 -35.78 14.10
C SER A 466 39.79 -36.11 13.01
N ILE A 467 40.19 -35.15 12.17
CA ILE A 467 41.12 -35.39 11.05
C ILE A 467 42.60 -35.25 11.50
N ILE A 468 42.86 -34.67 12.67
CA ILE A 468 44.22 -34.37 13.16
C ILE A 468 44.89 -35.58 13.85
N HIS A 469 44.15 -36.66 14.16
CA HIS A 469 44.73 -37.87 14.75
C HIS A 469 45.34 -38.82 13.70
N ASN A 470 46.61 -39.16 13.95
CA ASN A 470 47.52 -39.84 13.01
C ASN A 470 47.06 -41.28 12.61
N PRO A 471 47.07 -41.65 11.31
CA PRO A 471 46.64 -42.99 10.86
C PRO A 471 47.75 -44.04 10.99
N ALA A 472 47.96 -44.58 12.20
CA ALA A 472 49.06 -45.52 12.47
C ALA A 472 48.76 -46.64 13.49
N SER A 473 47.59 -47.29 13.42
CA SER A 473 47.31 -48.62 14.03
C SER A 473 45.98 -49.21 13.52
N PRO A 474 45.93 -50.48 13.07
CA PRO A 474 44.70 -51.11 12.60
C PRO A 474 44.07 -52.06 13.64
N SER A 475 43.19 -51.56 14.52
CA SER A 475 42.38 -52.41 15.41
C SER A 475 41.09 -51.74 15.94
N SER A 476 40.10 -52.57 16.28
CA SER A 476 38.83 -52.26 17.00
C SER A 476 37.93 -51.16 16.42
N SER A 477 37.01 -51.57 15.53
CA SER A 477 35.82 -50.80 15.15
C SER A 477 34.71 -50.87 16.21
N SER A 478 34.76 -50.05 17.27
CA SER A 478 33.64 -49.91 18.22
C SER A 478 33.60 -48.63 19.07
N GLN A 479 34.29 -47.54 18.70
CA GLN A 479 34.17 -46.26 19.39
C GLN A 479 33.89 -45.10 18.42
N LEU A 480 32.62 -44.75 18.26
CA LEU A 480 32.22 -43.38 17.97
C LEU A 480 32.68 -42.53 19.16
N ASN A 481 33.65 -41.64 18.95
CA ASN A 481 34.34 -40.91 20.02
C ASN A 481 33.38 -40.37 21.09
N ALA A 482 33.43 -40.96 22.28
CA ALA A 482 32.56 -40.57 23.39
C ALA A 482 32.66 -39.07 23.68
N VAL A 483 33.87 -38.50 23.60
CA VAL A 483 34.15 -37.06 23.74
C VAL A 483 33.43 -36.19 22.70
N ASN A 484 33.24 -36.67 21.46
CA ASN A 484 32.50 -35.91 20.44
C ASN A 484 30.99 -35.98 20.67
N LEU A 485 30.47 -37.13 21.09
CA LEU A 485 29.07 -37.27 21.49
C LEU A 485 28.79 -36.44 22.75
N GLU A 486 29.67 -36.50 23.75
CA GLU A 486 29.63 -35.73 25.00
C GLU A 486 29.70 -34.22 24.73
N ASN A 487 30.57 -33.75 23.83
CA ASN A 487 30.60 -32.34 23.45
C ASN A 487 29.31 -31.89 22.73
N LEU A 488 28.75 -32.72 21.85
CA LEU A 488 27.51 -32.41 21.13
C LEU A 488 26.28 -32.46 22.05
N VAL A 489 26.23 -33.44 22.97
CA VAL A 489 25.23 -33.53 24.05
C VAL A 489 25.39 -32.34 25.00
N ASN A 490 26.60 -32.00 25.44
CA ASN A 490 26.83 -30.84 26.31
C ASN A 490 26.47 -29.50 25.63
N ALA A 491 26.60 -29.40 24.30
CA ALA A 491 26.11 -28.24 23.55
C ALA A 491 24.58 -28.20 23.51
N ALA A 492 23.92 -29.31 23.12
CA ALA A 492 22.46 -29.40 23.09
C ALA A 492 21.82 -29.22 24.48
N VAL A 493 22.42 -29.80 25.52
CA VAL A 493 22.02 -29.66 26.92
C VAL A 493 22.27 -28.24 27.42
N LYS A 494 23.34 -27.54 27.01
CA LYS A 494 23.51 -26.11 27.34
C LYS A 494 22.44 -25.22 26.71
N VAL A 495 22.02 -25.50 25.46
CA VAL A 495 20.90 -24.79 24.82
C VAL A 495 19.61 -25.08 25.59
N ALA A 496 19.26 -26.36 25.77
CA ALA A 496 18.04 -26.76 26.47
C ALA A 496 17.97 -26.29 27.93
N ILE A 497 19.08 -26.28 28.68
CA ILE A 497 19.15 -25.72 30.03
C ILE A 497 19.10 -24.19 30.01
N GLY A 498 19.64 -23.53 28.98
CA GLY A 498 19.53 -22.08 28.80
C GLY A 498 18.08 -21.66 28.62
N ASP A 499 17.39 -22.30 27.68
CA ASP A 499 15.96 -22.09 27.40
C ASP A 499 15.12 -22.41 28.67
N LEU A 500 15.23 -23.63 29.22
CA LEU A 500 14.48 -24.06 30.42
C LEU A 500 14.72 -23.17 31.66
N LYS A 501 15.95 -22.70 31.88
CA LYS A 501 16.27 -21.80 33.00
C LYS A 501 15.59 -20.45 32.83
N PHE A 502 15.47 -19.95 31.60
CA PHE A 502 14.78 -18.69 31.34
C PHE A 502 13.26 -18.84 31.43
N ASP A 503 12.70 -19.95 30.96
CA ASP A 503 11.26 -20.27 31.12
C ASP A 503 10.85 -20.33 32.60
N ILE A 504 11.66 -20.99 33.45
CA ILE A 504 11.45 -21.02 34.90
C ILE A 504 11.54 -19.62 35.53
N GLN A 505 12.42 -18.75 35.02
CA GLN A 505 12.51 -17.37 35.51
C GLN A 505 11.28 -16.53 35.14
N ASN A 506 10.75 -16.67 33.93
CA ASN A 506 9.54 -15.95 33.50
C ASN A 506 8.32 -16.44 34.29
N MET A 507 8.14 -17.76 34.42
CA MET A 507 7.05 -18.37 35.19
C MET A 507 7.03 -17.91 36.66
N LEU A 508 8.21 -17.65 37.25
CA LEU A 508 8.35 -17.04 38.58
C LEU A 508 7.94 -15.55 38.61
N ILE A 509 8.29 -14.78 37.58
CA ILE A 509 7.94 -13.36 37.45
C ILE A 509 6.41 -13.21 37.30
N ASP A 510 5.79 -14.00 36.45
CA ASP A 510 4.35 -13.93 36.18
C ASP A 510 3.53 -14.32 37.43
N ALA A 511 3.97 -15.36 38.15
CA ALA A 511 3.36 -15.75 39.43
C ALA A 511 3.41 -14.61 40.48
N ILE A 512 4.52 -13.86 40.55
CA ILE A 512 4.68 -12.70 41.43
C ILE A 512 3.79 -11.52 40.97
N ALA A 513 3.68 -11.29 39.66
CA ALA A 513 2.86 -10.24 39.08
C ALA A 513 1.36 -10.45 39.37
N HIS A 514 0.83 -11.65 39.11
CA HIS A 514 -0.58 -11.98 39.41
C HIS A 514 -0.92 -11.84 40.90
N HIS A 515 -0.02 -12.26 41.79
CA HIS A 515 -0.26 -12.13 43.23
C HIS A 515 -0.33 -10.65 43.66
N SER A 516 0.52 -9.80 43.08
CA SER A 516 0.55 -8.36 43.35
C SER A 516 -0.73 -7.65 42.91
N ALA A 517 -1.24 -7.96 41.71
CA ALA A 517 -2.48 -7.36 41.19
C ALA A 517 -3.71 -7.68 42.05
N SER A 518 -3.77 -8.88 42.62
CA SER A 518 -4.94 -9.38 43.39
C SER A 518 -5.25 -8.60 44.68
N ASN A 519 -4.28 -7.81 45.19
CA ASN A 519 -4.45 -7.02 46.41
C ASN A 519 -4.94 -5.59 46.12
N LEU A 520 -4.47 -4.95 45.05
CA LEU A 520 -4.84 -3.56 44.69
C LEU A 520 -6.35 -3.42 44.40
N VAL A 521 -6.97 -4.45 43.82
CA VAL A 521 -8.42 -4.46 43.51
C VAL A 521 -9.30 -4.37 44.76
N LYS A 522 -8.82 -4.81 45.94
CA LYS A 522 -9.60 -4.85 47.18
C LYS A 522 -9.71 -3.50 47.90
N GLU A 523 -8.79 -2.57 47.64
CA GLU A 523 -8.79 -1.26 48.31
C GLU A 523 -9.70 -0.26 47.59
N ALA A 524 -9.75 -0.33 46.25
CA ALA A 524 -10.53 0.59 45.40
C ALA A 524 -12.06 0.50 45.62
N SER A 525 -12.60 -0.66 45.99
CA SER A 525 -14.04 -0.91 46.13
C SER A 525 -14.70 -0.30 47.38
N SER A 526 -14.03 0.62 48.08
CA SER A 526 -14.42 1.11 49.41
C SER A 526 -14.92 2.57 49.46
N SER A 527 -14.90 3.31 48.34
CA SER A 527 -15.18 4.76 48.33
C SER A 527 -16.08 5.23 47.18
N ASN A 528 -16.69 6.41 47.38
CA ASN A 528 -17.46 7.20 46.41
C ASN A 528 -18.90 6.75 46.06
N HIS A 529 -19.68 6.41 47.08
CA HIS A 529 -21.14 6.55 47.04
C HIS A 529 -21.53 7.94 47.59
N ALA A 530 -21.57 9.00 46.76
CA ALA A 530 -22.37 10.23 46.96
C ALA A 530 -22.10 11.34 45.91
N LEU A 531 -23.11 11.70 45.12
CA LEU A 531 -23.68 13.07 44.90
C LEU A 531 -24.44 13.16 43.57
N ILE A 532 -25.58 13.87 43.58
CA ILE A 532 -26.50 14.10 42.45
C ILE A 532 -26.98 15.57 42.53
N HIS A 533 -27.45 16.14 41.40
CA HIS A 533 -28.04 17.48 41.24
C HIS A 533 -27.01 18.65 41.21
N GLN A 534 -27.26 19.80 40.56
CA GLN A 534 -28.46 20.34 39.89
C GLN A 534 -28.11 21.47 38.88
N ALA A 535 -28.84 21.61 37.75
CA ALA A 535 -29.17 22.87 37.02
C ALA A 535 -29.95 22.58 35.71
N SER A 536 -30.69 23.56 35.15
CA SER A 536 -31.53 23.46 33.93
C SER A 536 -31.75 24.85 33.27
N ILE A 537 -32.70 24.98 32.31
CA ILE A 537 -33.36 26.22 31.78
C ILE A 537 -32.53 27.04 30.73
N ASP A 538 -33.04 27.51 29.55
CA ASP A 538 -34.35 27.31 28.89
C ASP A 538 -34.48 27.71 27.37
N GLN A 539 -35.51 27.16 26.70
CA GLN A 539 -36.50 27.69 25.69
C GLN A 539 -36.21 28.52 24.38
N HIS A 540 -36.87 28.06 23.29
CA HIS A 540 -37.75 28.79 22.30
C HIS A 540 -37.18 29.76 21.20
N SER A 541 -37.82 30.05 20.04
CA SER A 541 -39.09 29.61 19.35
C SER A 541 -39.04 29.78 17.78
N SER A 542 -40.19 29.84 17.06
CA SER A 542 -40.34 29.50 15.59
C SER A 542 -41.11 30.56 14.73
N ILE A 543 -41.64 30.17 13.53
CA ILE A 543 -42.53 30.89 12.53
C ILE A 543 -41.72 31.49 11.33
N SER A 544 -41.89 31.20 10.01
CA SER A 544 -42.99 31.08 9.00
C SER A 544 -43.46 32.44 8.38
N HIS A 545 -43.92 32.60 7.11
CA HIS A 545 -44.38 31.67 6.04
C HIS A 545 -43.87 32.16 4.63
N LEU A 546 -44.46 32.12 3.41
CA LEU A 546 -45.80 31.79 2.82
C LEU A 546 -45.68 31.29 1.32
N SER A 547 -46.48 31.77 0.36
CA SER A 547 -46.65 31.38 -1.09
C SER A 547 -47.54 32.46 -1.81
N PRO A 548 -48.27 32.32 -2.98
CA PRO A 548 -48.43 31.25 -4.03
C PRO A 548 -48.64 31.74 -5.52
N VAL A 549 -49.02 30.84 -6.49
CA VAL A 549 -49.88 31.07 -7.72
C VAL A 549 -49.36 31.97 -8.88
N LEU A 550 -49.56 31.80 -10.22
CA LEU A 550 -49.99 30.79 -11.25
C LEU A 550 -49.36 31.23 -12.64
N GLN A 551 -49.69 30.88 -13.92
CA GLN A 551 -50.77 30.15 -14.65
C GLN A 551 -50.26 29.61 -16.05
N SER A 552 -51.13 29.31 -17.04
CA SER A 552 -50.84 28.74 -18.40
C SER A 552 -52.06 28.87 -19.35
N PRO A 553 -52.14 28.33 -20.61
CA PRO A 553 -51.17 27.85 -21.64
C PRO A 553 -51.34 28.71 -22.96
N PRO A 554 -51.63 28.26 -24.23
CA PRO A 554 -51.38 27.05 -25.06
C PRO A 554 -50.94 27.30 -26.56
N HIS A 555 -50.91 26.22 -27.38
CA HIS A 555 -50.93 26.09 -28.87
C HIS A 555 -49.63 26.11 -29.72
N HIS A 556 -49.73 25.52 -30.93
CA HIS A 556 -48.63 24.84 -31.67
C HIS A 556 -48.41 25.33 -33.12
N GLN A 557 -47.18 25.16 -33.62
CA GLN A 557 -46.87 24.48 -34.88
C GLN A 557 -45.42 23.94 -34.84
N ALA A 558 -45.05 22.99 -35.71
CA ALA A 558 -43.79 22.24 -35.57
C ALA A 558 -43.04 21.99 -36.89
N HIS A 559 -41.77 22.43 -36.94
CA HIS A 559 -40.70 21.90 -37.79
C HIS A 559 -39.35 22.45 -37.25
N PHE A 560 -38.30 21.62 -37.19
CA PHE A 560 -36.92 21.97 -36.73
C PHE A 560 -36.82 22.75 -35.40
N SER A 561 -36.55 22.05 -34.29
CA SER A 561 -36.25 22.70 -32.99
C SER A 561 -35.38 21.91 -32.00
N VAL A 562 -35.33 20.58 -32.09
CA VAL A 562 -34.74 19.67 -31.06
C VAL A 562 -33.23 19.88 -30.80
N ILE A 563 -32.53 20.62 -31.65
CA ILE A 563 -31.10 20.92 -31.52
C ILE A 563 -30.97 22.26 -30.76
N ASP A 564 -31.49 23.32 -31.37
CA ASP A 564 -31.59 24.69 -30.90
C ASP A 564 -32.17 24.79 -29.46
N GLU A 565 -33.13 23.92 -29.13
CA GLU A 565 -33.77 23.80 -27.80
C GLU A 565 -32.84 23.37 -26.65
N VAL A 566 -31.64 22.84 -26.93
CA VAL A 566 -30.64 22.48 -25.91
C VAL A 566 -29.65 23.62 -25.68
N GLU A 567 -29.38 24.41 -26.71
CA GLU A 567 -28.24 25.33 -26.77
C GLU A 567 -28.57 26.71 -26.15
N ALA A 568 -29.84 27.13 -26.18
CA ALA A 568 -30.30 28.37 -25.53
C ALA A 568 -30.26 28.38 -23.98
N LEU A 569 -30.06 27.22 -23.32
CA LEU A 569 -30.25 27.06 -21.87
C LEU A 569 -29.02 27.37 -20.99
N TYR A 570 -27.85 27.66 -21.56
CA TYR A 570 -26.56 27.71 -20.84
C TYR A 570 -25.79 29.06 -20.90
N ALA A 571 -26.45 30.15 -21.31
CA ALA A 571 -25.76 31.37 -21.79
C ALA A 571 -25.57 32.52 -20.77
N GLY A 572 -25.31 32.27 -19.47
CA GLY A 572 -25.25 33.37 -18.49
C GLY A 572 -24.41 33.18 -17.21
N THR A 573 -23.79 34.29 -16.76
CA THR A 573 -22.98 34.48 -15.53
C THR A 573 -21.59 33.79 -15.55
N VAL A 574 -20.53 34.22 -14.84
CA VAL A 574 -20.35 35.25 -13.77
C VAL A 574 -19.12 36.13 -14.09
N ASP A 575 -19.12 37.39 -13.62
CA ASP A 575 -17.97 38.31 -13.66
C ASP A 575 -17.46 38.56 -12.21
N ALA A 576 -16.14 38.52 -11.95
CA ALA A 576 -15.60 38.63 -10.58
C ALA A 576 -14.13 39.13 -10.49
N GLN A 577 -13.88 40.11 -9.60
CA GLN A 577 -12.54 40.66 -9.33
C GLN A 577 -11.81 39.99 -8.15
N PRO A 578 -10.46 40.02 -8.11
CA PRO A 578 -9.66 39.38 -7.07
C PRO A 578 -9.53 40.20 -5.78
N SER A 579 -9.64 39.54 -4.63
CA SER A 579 -9.34 40.06 -3.29
C SER A 579 -8.19 39.25 -2.64
N PRO A 580 -7.62 39.67 -1.48
CA PRO A 580 -6.23 39.37 -1.15
C PRO A 580 -5.95 37.92 -0.68
N ARG A 581 -4.71 37.48 -0.87
CA ARG A 581 -4.23 36.15 -0.45
C ARG A 581 -4.11 36.05 1.06
N VAL A 582 -4.87 35.13 1.65
CA VAL A 582 -4.62 34.56 2.99
C VAL A 582 -3.64 33.39 2.84
N ASP A 583 -2.74 33.19 3.80
CA ASP A 583 -1.85 32.03 3.81
C ASP A 583 -2.59 30.79 4.33
N TRP A 584 -2.49 29.69 3.59
CA TRP A 584 -3.45 28.57 3.62
C TRP A 584 -2.94 27.33 4.35
N TYR A 585 -1.71 27.36 4.85
CA TYR A 585 -1.08 26.20 5.50
C TYR A 585 -1.48 25.97 6.98
N THR A 586 -2.17 26.91 7.62
CA THR A 586 -2.30 26.94 9.10
C THR A 586 -3.73 26.80 9.65
N SER A 587 -4.77 26.68 8.82
CA SER A 587 -6.14 26.37 9.31
C SER A 587 -6.99 25.63 8.28
N TYR A 588 -7.25 24.35 8.56
CA TYR A 588 -8.15 23.49 7.77
C TYR A 588 -9.61 23.99 7.80
N ASN A 589 -10.05 24.61 8.90
CA ASN A 589 -11.40 25.15 9.01
C ASN A 589 -11.57 26.39 8.12
N ALA A 590 -10.58 27.29 8.07
CA ALA A 590 -10.61 28.44 7.17
C ALA A 590 -10.62 28.03 5.68
N PHE A 591 -9.94 26.92 5.33
CA PHE A 591 -10.08 26.30 4.01
C PHE A 591 -11.51 25.79 3.76
N LYS A 592 -12.10 25.07 4.72
CA LYS A 592 -13.44 24.48 4.60
C LYS A 592 -14.54 25.56 4.43
N ASP A 593 -14.48 26.63 5.21
CA ASP A 593 -15.45 27.72 5.17
C ASP A 593 -15.32 28.55 3.87
N ALA A 594 -14.09 28.76 3.39
CA ALA A 594 -13.81 29.39 2.09
C ALA A 594 -14.19 28.50 0.89
N LEU A 595 -14.22 27.17 1.06
CA LEU A 595 -14.67 26.22 0.03
C LEU A 595 -16.20 26.18 -0.03
N GLY A 596 -16.88 26.07 1.11
CA GLY A 596 -18.34 26.05 1.21
C GLY A 596 -19.02 27.34 0.74
N SER A 597 -18.33 28.48 0.85
CA SER A 597 -18.79 29.77 0.30
C SER A 597 -18.48 30.00 -1.18
N ARG A 598 -17.64 29.15 -1.80
CA ARG A 598 -17.32 29.21 -3.25
C ARG A 598 -17.98 28.11 -4.09
N LEU A 599 -18.26 26.94 -3.52
CA LEU A 599 -18.91 25.84 -4.22
C LEU A 599 -20.43 25.90 -4.09
N GLN A 600 -21.05 26.90 -4.71
CA GLN A 600 -22.41 26.77 -5.21
C GLN A 600 -22.41 25.84 -6.44
N LEU A 601 -22.18 24.54 -6.21
CA LEU A 601 -22.47 23.53 -7.22
C LEU A 601 -23.97 23.62 -7.54
N SER A 602 -24.29 23.76 -8.81
CA SER A 602 -25.67 23.94 -9.27
C SER A 602 -26.54 22.76 -8.85
N THR A 603 -27.77 23.05 -8.42
CA THR A 603 -28.76 22.02 -8.11
C THR A 603 -29.10 21.25 -9.37
N VAL A 604 -28.96 19.92 -9.32
CA VAL A 604 -29.14 19.04 -10.47
C VAL A 604 -30.53 19.22 -11.10
N ASP A 605 -30.56 19.71 -12.33
CA ASP A 605 -31.81 19.84 -13.11
C ASP A 605 -32.20 18.49 -13.73
N ASP A 606 -33.02 17.75 -13.00
CA ASP A 606 -33.65 16.50 -13.44
C ASP A 606 -34.46 16.65 -14.73
N GLN A 607 -35.08 17.81 -15.01
CA GLN A 607 -35.95 18.00 -16.18
C GLN A 607 -35.14 18.18 -17.46
N GLN A 608 -34.19 19.12 -17.50
CA GLN A 608 -33.33 19.32 -18.68
C GLN A 608 -32.48 18.06 -18.96
N THR A 609 -31.94 17.44 -17.92
CA THR A 609 -31.12 16.23 -18.06
C THR A 609 -31.95 15.04 -18.58
N SER A 610 -33.21 14.88 -18.12
CA SER A 610 -34.14 13.86 -18.63
C SER A 610 -34.55 14.07 -20.08
N LYS A 611 -34.67 15.32 -20.54
CA LYS A 611 -34.97 15.63 -21.95
C LYS A 611 -33.83 15.14 -22.86
N CYS A 612 -32.58 15.38 -22.47
CA CYS A 612 -31.39 14.95 -23.22
C CYS A 612 -31.28 13.42 -23.32
N LEU A 613 -31.60 12.69 -22.23
CA LEU A 613 -31.67 11.22 -22.22
C LEU A 613 -32.64 10.68 -23.29
N ARG A 614 -33.87 11.19 -23.31
CA ARG A 614 -34.95 10.72 -24.19
C ARG A 614 -34.62 10.93 -25.67
N VAL A 615 -34.05 12.09 -25.99
CA VAL A 615 -33.56 12.40 -27.34
C VAL A 615 -32.44 11.42 -27.77
N ALA A 616 -31.45 11.18 -26.91
CA ALA A 616 -30.30 10.34 -27.24
C ALA A 616 -30.62 8.83 -27.33
N LEU A 617 -31.67 8.38 -26.64
CA LEU A 617 -32.21 7.01 -26.75
C LEU A 617 -33.30 6.87 -27.82
N LYS A 618 -33.80 7.98 -28.38
CA LYS A 618 -34.94 8.05 -29.32
C LYS A 618 -36.23 7.43 -28.75
N ASP A 619 -36.42 7.59 -27.43
CA ASP A 619 -37.58 7.09 -26.68
C ASP A 619 -38.08 8.17 -25.72
N ASN A 620 -39.31 8.65 -25.97
CA ASN A 620 -39.96 9.70 -25.18
C ASN A 620 -40.31 9.27 -23.75
N ASN A 621 -40.35 7.96 -23.48
CA ASN A 621 -40.66 7.38 -22.16
C ASN A 621 -39.40 7.01 -21.37
N ALA A 622 -38.19 7.20 -21.93
CA ALA A 622 -36.96 6.83 -21.26
C ALA A 622 -36.76 7.54 -19.91
N GLN A 623 -36.30 6.76 -18.93
CA GLN A 623 -35.96 7.18 -17.57
C GLN A 623 -34.53 6.76 -17.26
N PHE A 624 -33.87 7.45 -16.32
CA PHE A 624 -32.55 7.05 -15.85
C PHE A 624 -32.63 5.73 -15.07
N LYS A 625 -31.61 4.89 -15.22
CA LYS A 625 -31.47 3.63 -14.48
C LYS A 625 -31.13 3.83 -13.01
N SER A 626 -30.52 4.95 -12.67
CA SER A 626 -30.28 5.40 -11.29
C SER A 626 -29.96 6.90 -11.24
N THR A 627 -30.01 7.48 -10.05
CA THR A 627 -29.68 8.89 -9.78
C THR A 627 -28.22 9.22 -10.15
N GLU A 628 -27.32 8.25 -10.09
CA GLU A 628 -25.90 8.39 -10.45
C GLU A 628 -25.73 8.50 -11.97
N GLN A 629 -26.59 7.83 -12.75
CA GLN A 629 -26.61 7.97 -14.20
C GLN A 629 -27.12 9.36 -14.62
N LEU A 630 -28.07 9.92 -13.86
CA LEU A 630 -28.57 11.29 -14.06
C LEU A 630 -27.47 12.31 -13.72
N LYS A 631 -26.89 12.23 -12.52
CA LYS A 631 -25.75 13.08 -12.08
C LYS A 631 -24.58 13.03 -13.06
N LEU A 632 -24.22 11.84 -13.53
CA LEU A 632 -23.18 11.66 -14.56
C LEU A 632 -23.51 12.48 -15.82
N LEU A 633 -24.73 12.35 -16.37
CA LEU A 633 -25.09 13.08 -17.58
C LEU A 633 -25.16 14.60 -17.33
N HIS A 634 -25.66 15.03 -16.18
CA HIS A 634 -25.77 16.44 -15.80
C HIS A 634 -24.40 17.14 -15.80
N TYR A 635 -23.45 16.65 -15.01
CA TYR A 635 -22.13 17.29 -14.90
C TYR A 635 -21.31 17.17 -16.20
N VAL A 636 -21.49 16.11 -16.99
CA VAL A 636 -20.83 15.93 -18.30
C VAL A 636 -21.37 16.88 -19.39
N LEU A 637 -22.61 17.36 -19.27
CA LEU A 637 -23.16 18.39 -20.15
C LEU A 637 -22.70 19.80 -19.77
N GLN A 638 -22.51 20.06 -18.47
CA GLN A 638 -21.92 21.30 -17.94
C GLN A 638 -20.43 21.44 -18.28
N ALA A 639 -19.64 20.38 -18.06
CA ALA A 639 -18.19 20.34 -18.25
C ALA A 639 -17.39 21.38 -17.42
N GLU A 640 -17.95 21.82 -16.28
CA GLU A 640 -17.32 22.80 -15.37
C GLU A 640 -16.24 22.19 -14.45
N CYS A 641 -16.23 20.86 -14.29
CA CYS A 641 -15.35 20.16 -13.34
C CYS A 641 -14.89 18.78 -13.87
N HIS A 642 -13.85 18.22 -13.23
CA HIS A 642 -13.41 16.84 -13.49
C HIS A 642 -14.26 15.85 -12.69
N ILE A 643 -14.76 14.80 -13.36
CA ILE A 643 -15.76 13.88 -12.80
C ILE A 643 -15.18 12.47 -12.76
N VAL A 644 -15.28 11.80 -11.61
CA VAL A 644 -15.03 10.36 -11.46
C VAL A 644 -16.38 9.68 -11.23
N ALA A 645 -16.79 8.77 -12.13
CA ALA A 645 -18.12 8.19 -12.13
C ALA A 645 -18.09 6.65 -12.08
N VAL A 646 -18.44 6.10 -10.92
CA VAL A 646 -18.46 4.65 -10.67
C VAL A 646 -19.90 4.14 -10.80
N LEU A 647 -20.18 3.43 -11.89
CA LEU A 647 -21.45 2.74 -12.13
C LEU A 647 -21.17 1.30 -12.61
N PRO A 648 -22.07 0.32 -12.38
CA PRO A 648 -21.88 -1.05 -12.84
C PRO A 648 -21.86 -1.19 -14.38
N THR A 649 -21.44 -2.36 -14.86
CA THR A 649 -21.58 -2.74 -16.28
C THR A 649 -23.06 -2.87 -16.64
N GLY A 650 -23.48 -2.33 -17.80
CA GLY A 650 -24.90 -2.20 -18.16
C GLY A 650 -25.63 -1.01 -17.52
N GLY A 651 -25.06 -0.37 -16.49
CA GLY A 651 -25.58 0.83 -15.81
C GLY A 651 -25.58 2.12 -16.66
N GLY A 652 -25.34 2.02 -17.97
CA GLY A 652 -25.57 3.14 -18.90
C GLY A 652 -24.50 4.23 -18.94
N LYS A 653 -23.27 3.95 -18.48
CA LYS A 653 -22.10 4.85 -18.57
C LYS A 653 -21.84 5.43 -19.96
N SER A 654 -22.27 4.75 -21.03
CA SER A 654 -22.06 5.23 -22.41
C SER A 654 -22.71 6.57 -22.71
N LEU A 655 -23.76 6.97 -21.99
CA LEU A 655 -24.39 8.28 -22.16
C LEU A 655 -23.40 9.45 -22.00
N ALA A 656 -22.36 9.30 -21.17
CA ALA A 656 -21.33 10.31 -20.98
C ALA A 656 -20.60 10.68 -22.29
N TRP A 657 -20.53 9.78 -23.26
CA TRP A 657 -19.99 10.09 -24.58
C TRP A 657 -21.04 10.13 -25.69
N GLU A 658 -22.10 9.30 -25.58
CA GLU A 658 -23.15 9.20 -26.60
C GLU A 658 -23.99 10.47 -26.68
N VAL A 659 -24.32 11.13 -25.56
CA VAL A 659 -25.15 12.35 -25.56
C VAL A 659 -24.37 13.58 -26.03
N PRO A 660 -23.16 13.91 -25.51
CA PRO A 660 -22.42 15.08 -25.98
C PRO A 660 -22.03 15.00 -27.46
N SER A 661 -21.78 13.78 -27.98
CA SER A 661 -21.45 13.57 -29.40
C SER A 661 -22.63 13.72 -30.37
N MET A 662 -23.84 14.01 -29.88
CA MET A 662 -25.03 14.30 -30.71
C MET A 662 -25.37 15.79 -30.82
N LEU A 663 -24.80 16.66 -29.97
CA LEU A 663 -25.04 18.11 -29.96
C LEU A 663 -24.23 18.82 -31.07
N LYS A 664 -24.66 19.99 -31.57
CA LYS A 664 -24.16 20.52 -32.86
C LYS A 664 -23.52 21.90 -32.87
N GLU A 665 -24.11 22.93 -32.26
CA GLU A 665 -23.54 24.30 -32.27
C GLU A 665 -22.19 24.33 -31.57
N LYS A 666 -22.10 23.57 -30.47
CA LYS A 666 -20.83 23.14 -29.90
C LYS A 666 -20.06 22.41 -31.01
N LYS A 667 -19.22 23.17 -31.72
CA LYS A 667 -18.11 22.73 -32.56
C LYS A 667 -17.13 22.00 -31.64
N THR A 668 -17.42 20.75 -31.37
CA THR A 668 -16.76 19.98 -30.33
C THR A 668 -16.66 18.51 -30.74
N ILE A 669 -15.76 17.81 -30.05
CA ILE A 669 -15.48 16.40 -30.24
C ILE A 669 -15.29 15.77 -28.86
N THR A 670 -15.88 14.59 -28.66
CA THR A 670 -15.66 13.78 -27.45
C THR A 670 -14.51 12.82 -27.71
N VAL A 671 -13.49 12.85 -26.87
CA VAL A 671 -12.34 11.95 -26.97
C VAL A 671 -12.50 10.83 -25.94
N ILE A 672 -12.49 9.58 -26.41
CA ILE A 672 -12.73 8.39 -25.58
C ILE A 672 -11.49 7.51 -25.65
N LEU A 673 -10.91 7.24 -24.49
CA LEU A 673 -9.68 6.49 -24.33
C LEU A 673 -10.02 5.08 -23.88
N ILE A 674 -9.54 4.05 -24.59
CA ILE A 674 -9.95 2.66 -24.38
C ILE A 674 -8.72 1.73 -24.26
N PRO A 675 -8.55 0.97 -23.15
CA PRO A 675 -7.40 0.08 -22.96
C PRO A 675 -7.39 -1.13 -23.91
N PHE A 676 -8.53 -1.53 -24.46
CA PHE A 676 -8.68 -2.78 -25.21
C PHE A 676 -9.06 -2.55 -26.67
N LEU A 677 -8.10 -2.75 -27.58
CA LEU A 677 -8.25 -2.47 -29.02
C LEU A 677 -9.51 -3.09 -29.68
N PRO A 678 -9.93 -4.34 -29.40
CA PRO A 678 -11.16 -4.89 -29.95
C PRO A 678 -12.43 -4.13 -29.54
N LEU A 679 -12.48 -3.58 -28.33
CA LEU A 679 -13.66 -2.86 -27.82
C LEU A 679 -13.96 -1.59 -28.63
N ILE A 680 -12.93 -0.95 -29.21
CA ILE A 680 -13.08 0.20 -30.10
C ILE A 680 -13.95 -0.15 -31.31
N HIS A 681 -13.81 -1.35 -31.89
CA HIS A 681 -14.58 -1.76 -33.07
C HIS A 681 -16.08 -1.94 -32.74
N ASP A 682 -16.42 -2.40 -31.53
CA ASP A 682 -17.80 -2.49 -31.08
C ASP A 682 -18.38 -1.12 -30.70
N MET A 683 -17.59 -0.20 -30.14
CA MET A 683 -18.06 1.17 -29.87
C MET A 683 -18.32 1.95 -31.17
N LEU A 684 -17.45 1.82 -32.18
CA LEU A 684 -17.68 2.38 -33.51
C LEU A 684 -18.98 1.86 -34.15
N ARG A 685 -19.26 0.56 -34.05
CA ARG A 685 -20.52 -0.03 -34.56
C ARG A 685 -21.75 0.60 -33.89
N ARG A 686 -21.69 0.84 -32.57
CA ARG A 686 -22.78 1.50 -31.81
C ARG A 686 -22.93 2.98 -32.18
N ALA A 687 -21.82 3.70 -32.36
CA ALA A 687 -21.83 5.09 -32.80
C ALA A 687 -22.50 5.24 -34.18
N GLN A 688 -22.12 4.38 -35.13
CA GLN A 688 -22.72 4.31 -36.47
C GLN A 688 -24.22 4.00 -36.40
N GLN A 689 -24.65 3.02 -35.60
CA GLN A 689 -26.07 2.68 -35.39
C GLN A 689 -26.90 3.84 -34.82
N LYS A 690 -26.27 4.72 -34.01
CA LYS A 690 -26.93 5.90 -33.46
C LYS A 690 -26.91 7.12 -34.39
N GLY A 691 -26.05 7.11 -35.42
CA GLY A 691 -25.86 8.23 -36.36
C GLY A 691 -24.80 9.24 -35.92
N ILE A 692 -23.92 8.86 -35.00
CA ILE A 692 -22.80 9.70 -34.53
C ILE A 692 -21.65 9.57 -35.54
N SER A 693 -21.14 10.68 -36.08
CA SER A 693 -19.89 10.66 -36.87
C SER A 693 -18.72 10.38 -35.93
N ALA A 694 -18.14 9.19 -36.05
CA ALA A 694 -17.14 8.66 -35.14
C ALA A 694 -16.04 7.89 -35.87
N CYS A 695 -14.80 8.00 -35.39
CA CYS A 695 -13.67 7.26 -35.96
C CYS A 695 -12.70 6.78 -34.87
N LYS A 696 -11.81 5.86 -35.26
CA LYS A 696 -10.64 5.47 -34.46
C LYS A 696 -9.47 6.38 -34.84
N TRP A 697 -8.73 6.86 -33.85
CA TRP A 697 -7.49 7.58 -34.07
C TRP A 697 -6.49 6.77 -34.89
N ASN A 698 -5.91 7.39 -35.92
CA ASN A 698 -4.86 6.84 -36.75
C ASN A 698 -3.79 7.92 -36.99
N PRO A 699 -2.53 7.74 -36.52
CA PRO A 699 -1.49 8.75 -36.69
C PRO A 699 -1.06 8.98 -38.15
N MET A 700 -1.48 8.12 -39.09
CA MET A 700 -1.23 8.26 -40.53
C MET A 700 -2.39 8.91 -41.30
N ILE A 701 -3.59 9.01 -40.70
CA ILE A 701 -4.81 9.52 -41.36
C ILE A 701 -5.56 10.40 -40.35
N PRO A 702 -5.46 11.74 -40.43
CA PRO A 702 -6.17 12.62 -39.51
C PRO A 702 -7.70 12.48 -39.69
N PRO A 703 -8.48 12.49 -38.59
CA PRO A 703 -9.95 12.51 -38.66
C PRO A 703 -10.50 13.71 -39.45
N SER A 704 -11.64 13.51 -40.12
CA SER A 704 -12.34 14.56 -40.86
C SER A 704 -13.06 15.55 -39.93
N ASN A 705 -13.29 16.77 -40.42
CA ASN A 705 -13.83 17.90 -39.64
C ASN A 705 -15.28 17.72 -39.15
N ASP A 706 -15.98 16.67 -39.61
CA ASP A 706 -17.34 16.32 -39.18
C ASP A 706 -17.38 15.34 -37.99
N VAL A 707 -16.25 14.73 -37.63
CA VAL A 707 -16.16 13.74 -36.55
C VAL A 707 -16.49 14.39 -35.20
N ARG A 708 -17.46 13.81 -34.49
CA ARG A 708 -17.91 14.24 -33.16
C ARG A 708 -17.45 13.32 -32.02
N CYS A 709 -16.93 12.14 -32.35
CA CYS A 709 -16.46 11.15 -31.39
C CYS A 709 -15.16 10.48 -31.87
N LEU A 710 -14.08 10.61 -31.10
CA LEU A 710 -12.76 10.04 -31.40
C LEU A 710 -12.40 8.95 -30.41
N PHE A 711 -12.30 7.70 -30.89
CA PHE A 711 -11.81 6.58 -30.08
C PHE A 711 -10.30 6.43 -30.24
N ALA A 712 -9.54 6.54 -29.15
CA ALA A 712 -8.11 6.25 -29.10
C ALA A 712 -7.82 5.13 -28.09
N SER A 713 -6.71 4.44 -28.24
CA SER A 713 -6.19 3.54 -27.21
C SER A 713 -5.15 4.25 -26.35
N TYR A 714 -4.94 3.82 -25.10
CA TYR A 714 -4.05 4.54 -24.17
C TYR A 714 -2.60 4.66 -24.70
N GLU A 715 -2.11 3.70 -25.49
CA GLU A 715 -0.78 3.76 -26.11
C GLU A 715 -0.66 4.91 -27.13
N CYS A 716 -1.77 5.34 -27.72
CA CYS A 716 -1.81 6.48 -28.62
C CYS A 716 -1.73 7.82 -27.87
N VAL A 717 -2.16 7.87 -26.60
CA VAL A 717 -2.33 9.13 -25.83
C VAL A 717 -0.99 9.80 -25.57
N GLY A 718 0.06 9.03 -25.29
CA GLY A 718 1.42 9.54 -25.15
C GLY A 718 2.12 9.89 -26.47
N SER A 719 1.47 9.68 -27.63
CA SER A 719 2.08 9.98 -28.92
C SER A 719 2.01 11.47 -29.24
N LYS A 720 3.12 12.04 -29.71
CA LYS A 720 3.21 13.46 -30.09
C LYS A 720 2.19 13.82 -31.17
N GLN A 721 1.88 12.89 -32.07
CA GLN A 721 0.89 13.04 -33.14
C GLN A 721 -0.53 13.20 -32.59
N PHE A 722 -0.92 12.40 -31.60
CA PHE A 722 -2.24 12.50 -30.96
C PHE A 722 -2.37 13.80 -30.16
N ILE A 723 -1.39 14.09 -29.31
CA ILE A 723 -1.35 15.31 -28.49
C ILE A 723 -1.37 16.55 -29.41
N TRP A 724 -0.56 16.55 -30.49
CA TRP A 724 -0.56 17.64 -31.45
C TRP A 724 -1.92 17.81 -32.14
N TYR A 725 -2.58 16.74 -32.55
CA TYR A 725 -3.92 16.81 -33.15
C TYR A 725 -4.96 17.37 -32.17
N VAL A 726 -5.00 16.85 -30.93
CA VAL A 726 -5.93 17.28 -29.87
C VAL A 726 -5.72 18.74 -29.47
N LEU A 727 -4.48 19.24 -29.48
CA LEU A 727 -4.21 20.64 -29.14
C LEU A 727 -4.33 21.61 -30.34
N ASN A 728 -3.89 21.22 -31.54
CA ASN A 728 -3.71 22.14 -32.68
C ASN A 728 -4.80 22.01 -33.73
N SER A 729 -5.24 20.79 -34.08
CA SER A 729 -6.30 20.60 -35.08
C SER A 729 -7.70 20.92 -34.51
N MET A 730 -7.85 20.88 -33.18
CA MET A 730 -9.07 21.23 -32.47
C MET A 730 -9.24 22.74 -32.20
N HIS A 731 -8.35 23.62 -32.69
CA HIS A 731 -8.55 25.07 -32.61
C HIS A 731 -9.80 25.60 -33.33
N HIS A 732 -10.44 24.78 -34.17
CA HIS A 732 -11.75 25.06 -34.78
C HIS A 732 -12.89 24.20 -34.22
N LEU A 733 -12.59 23.28 -33.30
CA LEU A 733 -13.50 22.29 -32.70
C LEU A 733 -13.14 22.08 -31.21
N HIS A 734 -13.56 22.98 -30.32
CA HIS A 734 -13.34 22.91 -28.86
C HIS A 734 -13.50 21.49 -28.30
N CYS A 735 -12.43 20.87 -27.79
CA CYS A 735 -12.56 19.61 -27.06
C CYS A 735 -13.32 19.87 -25.74
N THR A 736 -14.52 19.30 -25.57
CA THR A 736 -15.33 19.52 -24.36
C THR A 736 -15.18 18.42 -23.34
N ASN A 737 -15.10 17.16 -23.79
CA ASN A 737 -15.09 15.99 -22.91
C ASN A 737 -13.99 15.00 -23.33
N ILE A 738 -13.11 14.66 -22.40
CA ILE A 738 -12.14 13.56 -22.49
C ILE A 738 -12.57 12.52 -21.46
N ILE A 739 -12.80 11.29 -21.90
CA ILE A 739 -13.35 10.19 -21.10
C ILE A 739 -12.36 9.02 -21.12
N PHE A 740 -12.08 8.50 -19.93
CA PHE A 740 -11.10 7.45 -19.65
C PHE A 740 -11.74 6.07 -19.42
#